data_AF-A0A5B1R2E9-F1
#
_entry.id   AF-A0A5B1R2E9-F1
#
_cell.length_a   1.000
_cell.length_b   1.000
_cell.length_c   1.000
_cell.angle_alpha   90.00
_cell.angle_beta   90.00
_cell.angle_gamma   90.00
#
_symmetry.space_group_name_H-M   'P 1'
#
loop_
_entity.id
_entity.type
_entity.pdbx_description
1 polymer ?
#
loop_
_entity_poly.entity_id
_entity_poly.type
_entity_poly.pdbx_seq_one_letter_code
_entity_poly.pdbx_strand_id
1 'polypeptide(L)'
;MIPIFGDEKRRKINLGGARSVSTHEAVLSEAKALRSERQNLRRRQESAIQIQAWWRGCHEARAVRRNLVAAFRKDVRGLNGLRCLVLVGSDQDVLGEWSAAMVEQGEDWFLKQAVGEDSSSWLVLIRQVGILLLQSVAEKPQSRYALNHLRVLELLLSPAKTTRALGPESALSVNMSEYFLDHGLFQYLSTAISHIPVEAKAEPALPLLVSLHIFPLSNFSSSHPGPYSQALAQTFLHLLTLPLLPNRLPLASLSELSARLPFSSVSIIAAFVPDLVSTSSTEGKIHLIANLIAFMPPRYAKLSAASLEAYLSLLSALMNSLPTHALEPPSPGSAASKGKRALDSDSDSDSEAGPELETTAPAPVLPQLDSRTLKRLQTLPSISHISMLSAASQRHAATRPRLYDFLFALCTVWPARVDGVLGALVASTGGGLVRELYRGYVRTSPLGRDDNASALMDPAYASQWPALLLLTDLYHQTLLTMGDDEFFGTARDAGAARNPLTLDELISFSRKLLNIAFTLYWREDQTNVQEGAVPGVNVKWIDVREKVTRCLLAIHARDSRKPFTPPDHWLVTSQIDLTSFIEAAIIEEMQLLQPPGARPLTKRQVSYLSPRLGVLHNIPFAIPFDVRVMIFRSFVASDMQSHGAGGPRAFLNRRNIVIRRGHIAEDGFNKLSDVDLKKPLEISFIDQFGKEEAGIDGGGVFKEFFTALCKEVFDTNRGLWLTNKHNELYPNPHSYATETHNLAWYSFIGRILGKALYEGILVDVVFAGFFLAKWLGKQSFLDDLASLDPELYQGLIFLKHYTGNPEELSLTFAVTEDEFGVAKTVDLCPNGSNIPVTKENRLSYIYRISHYRLTKQIKLQSEAFFEGLSEMIDPKWLRMFNQQELQILLGGVNAPIDLDDLRSHTNYGGLYDDHEPTIVAFWNVVNSFDQEQRRALLRFVTSVGRPPLLGFKELIPNFSIRDAGSDQERLPTSSTCVNLLKLPRYKSERTLREKLLQAIFSGAGFDLS
;
A
#
# COMPACT_ATOMS: atom_id res chain seq x y z
N MET A 1 -59.79 -43.49 -40.39
CA MET A 1 -60.33 -43.90 -41.71
C MET A 1 -59.13 -44.26 -42.58
N ILE A 2 -59.04 -45.52 -42.98
CA ILE A 2 -57.97 -46.09 -43.81
C ILE A 2 -58.42 -46.04 -45.27
N PRO A 3 -57.50 -45.87 -46.23
CA PRO A 3 -57.49 -46.67 -47.47
C PRO A 3 -56.11 -47.37 -47.57
N ILE A 4 -55.95 -48.71 -47.63
CA ILE A 4 -56.34 -49.75 -48.60
C ILE A 4 -55.90 -49.43 -50.04
N PHE A 5 -55.17 -50.40 -50.63
CA PHE A 5 -54.48 -50.48 -51.94
C PHE A 5 -53.04 -49.93 -51.96
N GLY A 6 -52.01 -50.64 -52.44
CA GLY A 6 -51.94 -51.93 -53.12
C GLY A 6 -50.49 -52.33 -53.44
N ASP A 7 -50.36 -53.46 -54.12
CA ASP A 7 -49.25 -53.98 -54.91
C ASP A 7 -48.07 -54.71 -54.25
N GLU A 8 -48.25 -56.03 -54.23
CA GLU A 8 -47.28 -57.09 -54.46
C GLU A 8 -46.12 -56.68 -55.42
N LYS A 9 -44.88 -56.90 -54.99
CA LYS A 9 -43.74 -57.06 -55.90
C LYS A 9 -43.00 -58.37 -55.66
N ARG A 10 -43.44 -59.37 -56.44
CA ARG A 10 -42.67 -60.42 -57.14
C ARG A 10 -41.35 -60.87 -56.49
N ARG A 11 -41.35 -62.10 -55.98
CA ARG A 11 -40.13 -62.92 -55.85
C ARG A 11 -39.54 -63.17 -57.24
N LYS A 12 -38.40 -62.57 -57.56
CA LYS A 12 -37.53 -63.04 -58.64
C LYS A 12 -36.70 -64.20 -58.11
N ILE A 13 -37.15 -65.41 -58.39
CA ILE A 13 -36.29 -66.59 -58.37
C ILE A 13 -35.35 -66.44 -59.58
N ASN A 14 -34.05 -66.30 -59.32
CA ASN A 14 -33.01 -66.34 -60.34
C ASN A 14 -32.33 -67.71 -60.24
N LEU A 15 -32.64 -68.60 -61.18
CA LEU A 15 -32.02 -69.91 -61.37
C LEU A 15 -30.98 -69.77 -62.49
N GLY A 16 -29.71 -69.62 -62.12
CA GLY A 16 -28.57 -69.78 -63.05
C GLY A 16 -27.53 -68.65 -63.00
N GLY A 17 -26.26 -69.03 -62.82
CA GLY A 17 -25.11 -68.24 -63.28
C GLY A 17 -24.24 -67.54 -62.22
N ALA A 18 -23.35 -68.31 -61.61
CA ALA A 18 -21.98 -68.02 -61.15
C ALA A 18 -21.50 -66.62 -60.65
N ARG A 19 -20.65 -66.73 -59.59
CA ARG A 19 -19.66 -65.79 -58.99
C ARG A 19 -20.25 -64.80 -57.97
N SER A 20 -19.65 -64.58 -56.80
CA SER A 20 -18.26 -64.73 -56.36
C SER A 20 -18.19 -65.21 -54.91
N VAL A 21 -17.14 -65.98 -54.59
CA VAL A 21 -16.74 -66.36 -53.24
C VAL A 21 -16.55 -65.08 -52.40
N SER A 22 -17.53 -64.76 -51.56
CA SER A 22 -17.37 -63.77 -50.49
C SER A 22 -16.49 -64.40 -49.42
N THR A 23 -15.33 -63.79 -49.15
CA THR A 23 -14.44 -64.19 -48.06
C THR A 23 -15.21 -64.29 -46.73
N HIS A 24 -14.82 -65.19 -45.83
CA HIS A 24 -15.44 -65.36 -44.51
C HIS A 24 -15.59 -64.02 -43.74
N GLU A 25 -14.65 -63.10 -43.95
CA GLU A 25 -14.71 -61.71 -43.46
C GLU A 25 -15.85 -60.88 -44.07
N ALA A 26 -16.12 -60.99 -45.37
CA ALA A 26 -17.22 -60.28 -46.01
C ALA A 26 -18.58 -60.73 -45.45
N VAL A 27 -18.78 -62.04 -45.27
CA VAL A 27 -20.00 -62.61 -44.67
C VAL A 27 -20.14 -62.21 -43.19
N LEU A 28 -19.05 -62.18 -42.43
CA LEU A 28 -19.05 -61.69 -41.05
C LEU A 28 -19.34 -60.19 -40.95
N SER A 29 -18.84 -59.38 -41.89
CA SER A 29 -19.10 -57.94 -41.95
C SER A 29 -20.57 -57.65 -42.29
N GLU A 30 -21.15 -58.40 -43.22
CA GLU A 30 -22.56 -58.30 -43.60
C GLU A 30 -23.47 -58.78 -42.46
N ALA A 31 -23.10 -59.87 -41.77
CA ALA A 31 -23.82 -60.34 -40.58
C ALA A 31 -23.74 -59.35 -39.40
N LYS A 32 -22.59 -58.68 -39.20
CA LYS A 32 -22.43 -57.57 -38.23
C LYS A 32 -23.26 -56.35 -38.64
N ALA A 33 -23.27 -55.98 -39.92
CA ALA A 33 -24.09 -54.87 -40.43
C ALA A 33 -25.58 -55.15 -40.22
N LEU A 34 -26.06 -56.34 -40.57
CA LEU A 34 -27.44 -56.78 -40.35
C LEU A 34 -27.81 -56.93 -38.86
N ARG A 35 -26.84 -57.24 -37.98
CA ARG A 35 -27.04 -57.21 -36.52
C ARG A 35 -27.16 -55.79 -35.99
N SER A 36 -26.28 -54.89 -36.43
CA SER A 36 -26.30 -53.47 -36.08
C SER A 36 -27.61 -52.81 -36.56
N GLU A 37 -28.04 -53.13 -37.77
CA GLU A 37 -29.31 -52.66 -38.32
C GLU A 37 -30.50 -53.16 -37.49
N ARG A 38 -30.53 -54.45 -37.13
CA ARG A 38 -31.55 -55.02 -36.23
C ARG A 38 -31.53 -54.38 -34.84
N GLN A 39 -30.36 -54.09 -34.29
CA GLN A 39 -30.22 -53.43 -32.99
C GLN A 39 -30.67 -51.97 -33.04
N ASN A 40 -30.36 -51.25 -34.13
CA ASN A 40 -30.87 -49.90 -34.37
C ASN A 40 -32.39 -49.87 -34.55
N LEU A 41 -32.96 -50.88 -35.21
CA LEU A 41 -34.40 -51.03 -35.37
C LEU A 41 -35.08 -51.31 -34.02
N ARG A 42 -34.49 -52.16 -33.16
CA ARG A 42 -34.94 -52.38 -31.79
C ARG A 42 -34.87 -51.12 -30.94
N ARG A 43 -33.74 -50.39 -30.96
CA ARG A 43 -33.61 -49.10 -30.26
C ARG A 43 -34.63 -48.07 -30.72
N ARG A 44 -34.92 -48.00 -32.03
CA ARG A 44 -35.98 -47.14 -32.57
C ARG A 44 -37.36 -47.54 -32.07
N GLN A 45 -37.65 -48.85 -31.99
CA GLN A 45 -38.90 -49.36 -31.44
C GLN A 45 -39.03 -49.07 -29.93
N GLU A 46 -37.99 -49.34 -29.14
CA GLU A 46 -37.96 -49.02 -27.70
C GLU A 46 -38.11 -47.52 -27.45
N SER A 47 -37.40 -46.69 -28.22
CA SER A 47 -37.54 -45.23 -28.15
C SER A 47 -38.95 -44.78 -28.54
N ALA A 48 -39.55 -45.38 -29.57
CA ALA A 48 -40.92 -45.08 -29.98
C ALA A 48 -41.94 -45.48 -28.90
N ILE A 49 -41.75 -46.61 -28.22
CA ILE A 49 -42.59 -47.04 -27.10
C ILE A 49 -42.47 -46.06 -25.92
N GLN A 50 -41.25 -45.61 -25.58
CA GLN A 50 -41.03 -44.61 -24.54
C GLN A 50 -41.69 -43.27 -24.88
N ILE A 51 -41.55 -42.79 -26.12
CA ILE A 51 -42.19 -41.56 -26.60
C ILE A 51 -43.72 -41.70 -26.57
N GLN A 52 -44.26 -42.84 -26.98
CA GLN A 52 -45.70 -43.10 -26.94
C GLN A 52 -46.23 -43.18 -25.51
N ALA A 53 -45.51 -43.84 -24.59
CA ALA A 53 -45.87 -43.90 -23.18
C ALA A 53 -45.85 -42.51 -22.52
N TRP A 54 -44.81 -41.71 -22.79
CA TRP A 54 -44.72 -40.32 -22.35
C TRP A 54 -45.86 -39.46 -22.92
N TRP A 55 -46.20 -39.62 -24.20
CA TRP A 55 -47.30 -38.88 -24.84
C TRP A 55 -48.67 -39.26 -24.26
N ARG A 56 -48.93 -40.55 -24.02
CA ARG A 56 -50.16 -41.01 -23.34
C ARG A 56 -50.25 -40.44 -21.93
N GLY A 57 -49.16 -40.47 -21.16
CA GLY A 57 -49.09 -39.87 -19.84
C GLY A 57 -49.36 -38.36 -19.87
N CYS A 58 -48.76 -37.62 -20.81
CA CYS A 58 -49.02 -36.20 -21.00
C CYS A 58 -50.49 -35.92 -21.41
N HIS A 59 -51.06 -36.76 -22.27
CA HIS A 59 -52.45 -36.62 -22.71
C HIS A 59 -53.44 -36.86 -21.56
N GLU A 60 -53.21 -37.90 -20.75
CA GLU A 60 -54.03 -38.23 -19.58
C GLU A 60 -53.90 -37.16 -18.49
N ALA A 61 -52.68 -36.70 -18.19
CA ALA A 61 -52.45 -35.57 -17.28
C ALA A 61 -53.17 -34.30 -17.74
N ARG A 62 -53.16 -33.99 -19.04
CA ARG A 62 -53.92 -32.85 -19.62
C ARG A 62 -55.44 -33.07 -19.51
N ALA A 63 -55.93 -34.29 -19.63
CA ALA A 63 -57.35 -34.61 -19.45
C ALA A 63 -57.78 -34.42 -17.98
N VAL A 64 -57.02 -34.95 -17.02
CA VAL A 64 -57.25 -34.75 -15.59
C VAL A 64 -57.20 -33.27 -15.22
N ARG A 65 -56.21 -32.52 -15.72
CA ARG A 65 -56.10 -31.08 -15.51
C ARG A 65 -57.32 -30.32 -16.02
N ARG A 66 -57.83 -30.66 -17.21
CA ARG A 66 -59.09 -30.07 -17.74
C ARG A 66 -60.29 -30.35 -16.84
N ASN A 67 -60.39 -31.57 -16.31
CA ASN A 67 -61.47 -31.94 -15.38
C ASN A 67 -61.37 -31.18 -14.05
N LEU A 68 -60.16 -31.01 -13.50
CA LEU A 68 -59.93 -30.21 -12.29
C LEU A 68 -60.28 -28.74 -12.49
N VAL A 69 -59.89 -28.14 -13.62
CA VAL A 69 -60.26 -26.75 -13.95
C VAL A 69 -61.78 -26.60 -14.12
N ALA A 70 -62.44 -27.57 -14.75
CA ALA A 70 -63.90 -27.57 -14.87
C ALA A 70 -64.60 -27.72 -13.51
N ALA A 71 -64.06 -28.54 -12.60
CA ALA A 71 -64.57 -28.69 -11.24
C ALA A 71 -64.37 -27.40 -10.42
N PHE A 72 -63.19 -26.78 -10.52
CA PHE A 72 -62.89 -25.48 -9.90
C PHE A 72 -63.91 -24.41 -10.34
N ARG A 73 -64.19 -24.29 -11.64
CA ARG A 73 -65.13 -23.28 -12.16
C ARG A 73 -66.56 -23.45 -11.68
N LYS A 74 -66.96 -24.65 -11.25
CA LYS A 74 -68.28 -24.90 -10.66
C LYS A 74 -68.39 -24.44 -9.21
N ASP A 75 -67.26 -24.34 -8.50
CA ASP A 75 -67.19 -23.93 -7.10
C ASP A 75 -65.96 -23.05 -6.86
N VAL A 76 -65.89 -21.88 -7.51
CA VAL A 76 -64.70 -21.01 -7.43
C VAL A 76 -64.43 -20.54 -6.00
N ARG A 77 -65.48 -20.40 -5.17
CA ARG A 77 -65.40 -19.77 -3.85
C ARG A 77 -65.38 -20.76 -2.68
N GLY A 78 -65.86 -21.98 -2.87
CA GLY A 78 -65.94 -22.99 -1.84
C GLY A 78 -64.68 -23.83 -1.69
N LEU A 79 -64.74 -24.76 -0.74
CA LEU A 79 -63.62 -25.59 -0.33
C LEU A 79 -63.17 -26.57 -1.44
N ASN A 80 -64.10 -27.05 -2.28
CA ASN A 80 -63.77 -27.95 -3.38
C ASN A 80 -63.04 -27.19 -4.50
N GLY A 81 -63.38 -25.93 -4.73
CA GLY A 81 -62.60 -25.02 -5.56
C GLY A 81 -61.17 -24.86 -5.09
N LEU A 82 -60.98 -24.54 -3.80
CA LEU A 82 -59.65 -24.41 -3.19
C LEU A 82 -58.82 -25.70 -3.32
N ARG A 83 -59.42 -26.88 -3.12
CA ARG A 83 -58.75 -28.18 -3.35
C ARG A 83 -58.31 -28.34 -4.80
N CYS A 84 -59.20 -28.04 -5.76
CA CYS A 84 -58.88 -28.11 -7.18
C CYS A 84 -57.78 -27.12 -7.55
N LEU A 85 -57.79 -25.91 -6.96
CA LEU A 85 -56.80 -24.87 -7.21
C LEU A 85 -55.39 -25.30 -6.80
N VAL A 86 -55.24 -25.87 -5.59
CA VAL A 86 -53.97 -26.44 -5.11
C VAL A 86 -53.47 -27.54 -6.05
N LEU A 87 -54.36 -28.43 -6.51
CA LEU A 87 -53.99 -29.55 -7.40
C LEU A 87 -53.67 -29.11 -8.84
N VAL A 88 -54.31 -28.04 -9.33
CA VAL A 88 -54.00 -27.44 -10.64
C VAL A 88 -52.64 -26.75 -10.64
N GLY A 89 -52.24 -26.19 -9.49
CA GLY A 89 -50.95 -25.55 -9.27
C GLY A 89 -50.84 -24.17 -9.92
N SER A 90 -49.70 -23.89 -10.55
CA SER A 90 -49.28 -22.55 -11.03
C SER A 90 -50.03 -22.03 -12.28
N ASP A 91 -51.27 -22.45 -12.52
CA ASP A 91 -52.06 -21.95 -13.66
C ASP A 91 -52.51 -20.51 -13.40
N GLN A 92 -51.96 -19.57 -14.17
CA GLN A 92 -52.16 -18.14 -13.98
C GLN A 92 -53.60 -17.69 -14.20
N ASP A 93 -54.33 -18.31 -15.13
CA ASP A 93 -55.72 -17.93 -15.41
C ASP A 93 -56.65 -18.44 -14.31
N VAL A 94 -56.42 -19.65 -13.81
CA VAL A 94 -57.23 -20.24 -12.71
C VAL A 94 -56.96 -19.51 -11.39
N LEU A 95 -55.70 -19.21 -11.06
CA LEU A 95 -55.32 -18.38 -9.90
C LEU A 95 -55.87 -16.96 -10.03
N GLY A 96 -55.89 -16.41 -11.24
CA GLY A 96 -56.46 -15.11 -11.56
C GLY A 96 -57.98 -15.07 -11.33
N GLU A 97 -58.71 -16.03 -11.89
CA GLU A 97 -60.16 -16.22 -11.68
C GLU A 97 -60.50 -16.32 -10.19
N TRP A 98 -59.74 -17.11 -9.43
CA TRP A 98 -59.95 -17.28 -7.99
C TRP A 98 -59.70 -15.99 -7.19
N SER A 99 -58.53 -15.37 -7.36
CA SER A 99 -58.16 -14.18 -6.59
C SER A 99 -59.05 -12.97 -6.87
N ALA A 100 -59.49 -12.80 -8.12
CA ALA A 100 -60.47 -11.78 -8.48
C ALA A 100 -61.79 -12.01 -7.75
N ALA A 101 -62.28 -13.26 -7.71
CA ALA A 101 -63.50 -13.62 -7.01
C ALA A 101 -63.40 -13.40 -5.49
N MET A 102 -62.23 -13.61 -4.88
CA MET A 102 -62.01 -13.34 -3.46
C MET A 102 -62.00 -11.85 -3.15
N VAL A 103 -61.34 -11.03 -4.00
CA VAL A 103 -61.30 -9.57 -3.82
C VAL A 103 -62.68 -8.94 -4.01
N GLU A 104 -63.49 -9.43 -4.97
CA GLU A 104 -64.83 -8.91 -5.26
C GLU A 104 -65.83 -9.14 -4.11
N GLN A 105 -65.74 -10.27 -3.40
CA GLN A 105 -66.66 -10.57 -2.28
C GLN A 105 -66.45 -9.68 -1.05
N GLY A 106 -65.24 -9.13 -0.89
CA GLY A 106 -64.90 -8.24 0.21
C GLY A 106 -64.15 -8.91 1.37
N GLU A 107 -63.43 -8.08 2.13
CA GLU A 107 -62.48 -8.50 3.16
C GLU A 107 -63.12 -9.30 4.31
N ASP A 108 -64.28 -8.88 4.78
CA ASP A 108 -64.96 -9.49 5.92
C ASP A 108 -65.44 -10.91 5.63
N TRP A 109 -65.95 -11.16 4.43
CA TRP A 109 -66.41 -12.50 4.04
C TRP A 109 -65.24 -13.47 3.93
N PHE A 110 -64.15 -13.04 3.29
CA PHE A 110 -62.96 -13.86 3.06
C PHE A 110 -62.30 -14.25 4.38
N LEU A 111 -62.10 -13.31 5.30
CA LEU A 111 -61.43 -13.57 6.58
C LEU A 111 -62.29 -14.42 7.53
N LYS A 112 -63.62 -14.27 7.52
CA LYS A 112 -64.54 -15.08 8.35
C LYS A 112 -64.50 -16.58 8.05
N GLN A 113 -63.99 -16.99 6.89
CA GLN A 113 -63.77 -18.42 6.58
C GLN A 113 -62.75 -19.07 7.54
N ALA A 114 -61.89 -18.28 8.19
CA ALA A 114 -60.91 -18.77 9.15
C ALA A 114 -61.52 -19.25 10.49
N VAL A 115 -62.80 -18.94 10.78
CA VAL A 115 -63.45 -19.22 12.09
C VAL A 115 -64.69 -20.11 11.96
N GLY A 116 -65.03 -20.59 10.76
CA GLY A 116 -66.18 -21.46 10.50
C GLY A 116 -65.95 -22.95 10.80
N GLU A 117 -66.99 -23.78 10.56
CA GLU A 117 -66.94 -25.25 10.74
C GLU A 117 -65.83 -25.93 9.91
N ASP A 118 -65.53 -25.39 8.72
CA ASP A 118 -64.50 -25.88 7.80
C ASP A 118 -63.11 -25.20 7.97
N SER A 119 -62.92 -24.41 9.04
CA SER A 119 -61.72 -23.57 9.25
C SER A 119 -60.39 -24.32 9.10
N SER A 120 -60.28 -25.53 9.66
CA SER A 120 -59.05 -26.34 9.61
C SER A 120 -58.65 -26.70 8.19
N SER A 121 -59.62 -27.14 7.37
CA SER A 121 -59.40 -27.48 5.96
C SER A 121 -59.10 -26.23 5.13
N TRP A 122 -59.79 -25.12 5.40
CA TRP A 122 -59.55 -23.85 4.73
C TRP A 122 -58.14 -23.32 5.01
N LEU A 123 -57.68 -23.35 6.27
CA LEU A 123 -56.34 -22.90 6.68
C LEU A 123 -55.20 -23.67 6.01
N VAL A 124 -55.34 -24.98 5.83
CA VAL A 124 -54.34 -25.79 5.12
C VAL A 124 -54.27 -25.41 3.64
N LEU A 125 -55.43 -25.28 2.99
CA LEU A 125 -55.51 -24.98 1.56
C LEU A 125 -55.08 -23.54 1.26
N ILE A 126 -55.49 -22.56 2.07
CA ILE A 126 -55.16 -21.15 1.84
C ILE A 126 -53.67 -20.86 2.02
N ARG A 127 -52.99 -21.60 2.91
CA ARG A 127 -51.53 -21.57 3.06
C ARG A 127 -50.83 -21.99 1.77
N GLN A 128 -51.25 -23.10 1.17
CA GLN A 128 -50.68 -23.59 -0.09
C GLN A 128 -51.02 -22.67 -1.27
N VAL A 129 -52.26 -22.20 -1.36
CA VAL A 129 -52.66 -21.22 -2.37
C VAL A 129 -51.86 -19.93 -2.22
N GLY A 130 -51.65 -19.44 -1.00
CA GLY A 130 -50.83 -18.26 -0.73
C GLY A 130 -49.41 -18.37 -1.29
N ILE A 131 -48.77 -19.54 -1.18
CA ILE A 131 -47.46 -19.79 -1.81
C ILE A 131 -47.56 -19.74 -3.34
N LEU A 132 -48.60 -20.33 -3.94
CA LEU A 132 -48.81 -20.28 -5.40
C LEU A 132 -49.03 -18.83 -5.89
N LEU A 133 -49.73 -18.00 -5.11
CA LEU A 133 -49.89 -16.58 -5.40
C LEU A 133 -48.55 -15.84 -5.32
N LEU A 134 -47.74 -16.10 -4.29
CA LEU A 134 -46.41 -15.52 -4.13
C LEU A 134 -45.49 -15.89 -5.30
N GLN A 135 -45.49 -17.16 -5.72
CA GLN A 135 -44.73 -17.63 -6.88
C GLN A 135 -45.20 -16.96 -8.17
N SER A 136 -46.51 -16.88 -8.39
CA SER A 136 -47.11 -16.21 -9.54
C SER A 136 -46.69 -14.73 -9.62
N VAL A 137 -46.76 -14.00 -8.51
CA VAL A 137 -46.36 -12.59 -8.46
C VAL A 137 -44.85 -12.44 -8.63
N ALA A 138 -44.04 -13.33 -8.06
CA ALA A 138 -42.59 -13.30 -8.23
C ALA A 138 -42.18 -13.50 -9.69
N GLU A 139 -42.82 -14.41 -10.42
CA GLU A 139 -42.55 -14.66 -11.84
C GLU A 139 -43.05 -13.53 -12.76
N LYS A 140 -44.27 -13.01 -12.51
CA LYS A 140 -44.93 -12.03 -13.39
C LYS A 140 -45.63 -10.92 -12.59
N PRO A 141 -44.88 -10.00 -11.97
CA PRO A 141 -45.44 -8.97 -11.08
C PRO A 141 -46.32 -7.94 -11.80
N GLN A 142 -46.16 -7.78 -13.12
CA GLN A 142 -46.95 -6.88 -13.96
C GLN A 142 -48.10 -7.61 -14.68
N SER A 143 -48.42 -8.84 -14.28
CA SER A 143 -49.58 -9.57 -14.81
C SER A 143 -50.89 -8.89 -14.43
N ARG A 144 -51.91 -8.98 -15.30
CA ARG A 144 -53.27 -8.49 -15.02
C ARG A 144 -53.88 -9.06 -13.73
N TYR A 145 -53.38 -10.21 -13.26
CA TYR A 145 -53.85 -10.87 -12.04
C TYR A 145 -53.03 -10.54 -10.79
N ALA A 146 -51.81 -10.02 -10.95
CA ALA A 146 -50.87 -9.83 -9.84
C ALA A 146 -51.42 -8.90 -8.76
N LEU A 147 -52.16 -7.86 -9.15
CA LEU A 147 -52.78 -6.93 -8.20
C LEU A 147 -53.81 -7.62 -7.30
N ASN A 148 -54.61 -8.55 -7.85
CA ASN A 148 -55.59 -9.30 -7.07
C ASN A 148 -54.91 -10.34 -6.18
N HIS A 149 -53.87 -11.01 -6.68
CA HIS A 149 -53.02 -11.91 -5.87
C HIS A 149 -52.45 -11.17 -4.65
N LEU A 150 -51.88 -9.99 -4.87
CA LEU A 150 -51.28 -9.17 -3.81
C LEU A 150 -52.31 -8.69 -2.80
N ARG A 151 -53.52 -8.32 -3.23
CA ARG A 151 -54.62 -7.94 -2.32
C ARG A 151 -55.07 -9.10 -1.44
N VAL A 152 -55.16 -10.32 -1.98
CA VAL A 152 -55.48 -11.51 -1.17
C VAL A 152 -54.38 -11.76 -0.13
N LEU A 153 -53.11 -11.68 -0.52
CA LEU A 153 -51.99 -11.81 0.42
C LEU A 153 -52.00 -10.70 1.49
N GLU A 154 -52.37 -9.47 1.11
CA GLU A 154 -52.51 -8.35 2.02
C GLU A 154 -53.61 -8.60 3.07
N LEU A 155 -54.75 -9.18 2.65
CA LEU A 155 -55.81 -9.58 3.58
C LEU A 155 -55.34 -10.60 4.61
N LEU A 156 -54.56 -11.60 4.18
CA LEU A 156 -54.07 -12.67 5.06
C LEU A 156 -53.00 -12.19 6.05
N LEU A 157 -52.20 -11.20 5.67
CA LEU A 157 -51.05 -10.75 6.45
C LEU A 157 -51.28 -9.45 7.22
N SER A 158 -52.26 -8.62 6.85
CA SER A 158 -52.49 -7.33 7.49
C SER A 158 -53.08 -7.48 8.91
N PRO A 159 -52.37 -7.08 9.99
CA PRO A 159 -52.90 -7.16 11.35
C PRO A 159 -54.14 -6.28 11.55
N ALA A 160 -54.21 -5.13 10.88
CA ALA A 160 -55.34 -4.21 10.99
C ALA A 160 -56.62 -4.81 10.40
N LYS A 161 -56.52 -5.45 9.23
CA LYS A 161 -57.68 -6.07 8.56
C LYS A 161 -58.15 -7.33 9.29
N THR A 162 -57.22 -8.18 9.75
CA THR A 162 -57.58 -9.38 10.54
C THR A 162 -58.22 -9.01 11.87
N THR A 163 -57.67 -8.04 12.59
CA THR A 163 -58.25 -7.56 13.87
C THR A 163 -59.65 -6.98 13.68
N ARG A 164 -59.87 -6.22 12.59
CA ARG A 164 -61.18 -5.64 12.28
C ARG A 164 -62.24 -6.70 11.97
N ALA A 165 -61.89 -7.73 11.19
CA ALA A 165 -62.84 -8.72 10.71
C ALA A 165 -63.09 -9.87 11.71
N LEU A 166 -62.07 -10.28 12.46
CA LEU A 166 -62.10 -11.47 13.34
C LEU A 166 -61.96 -11.15 14.84
N GLY A 167 -61.69 -9.89 15.18
CA GLY A 167 -61.43 -9.46 16.56
C GLY A 167 -59.96 -9.55 16.96
N PRO A 168 -59.58 -8.93 18.10
CA PRO A 168 -58.19 -8.77 18.54
C PRO A 168 -57.51 -10.07 19.01
N GLU A 169 -58.28 -11.11 19.34
CA GLU A 169 -57.73 -12.41 19.78
C GLU A 169 -57.31 -13.31 18.61
N SER A 170 -57.60 -12.94 17.37
CA SER A 170 -57.29 -13.76 16.20
C SER A 170 -55.78 -13.80 15.89
N ALA A 171 -55.20 -15.00 15.99
CA ALA A 171 -53.80 -15.26 15.62
C ALA A 171 -53.58 -15.48 14.10
N LEU A 172 -54.58 -15.27 13.24
CA LEU A 172 -54.52 -15.59 11.80
C LEU A 172 -53.32 -14.94 11.10
N SER A 173 -53.15 -13.61 11.20
CA SER A 173 -52.07 -12.92 10.49
C SER A 173 -50.68 -13.33 10.97
N VAL A 174 -50.54 -13.65 12.26
CA VAL A 174 -49.30 -14.17 12.85
C VAL A 174 -48.99 -15.56 12.28
N ASN A 175 -49.96 -16.47 12.34
CA ASN A 175 -49.83 -17.85 11.86
C ASN A 175 -49.59 -17.94 10.33
N MET A 176 -50.13 -16.99 9.56
CA MET A 176 -49.89 -16.89 8.12
C MET A 176 -48.52 -16.28 7.83
N SER A 177 -48.10 -15.27 8.61
CA SER A 177 -46.77 -14.68 8.49
C SER A 177 -45.67 -15.68 8.79
N GLU A 178 -45.82 -16.48 9.85
CA GLU A 178 -44.87 -17.54 10.21
C GLU A 178 -44.79 -18.60 9.11
N TYR A 179 -45.94 -19.10 8.64
CA TYR A 179 -45.96 -20.08 7.57
C TYR A 179 -45.30 -19.58 6.28
N PHE A 180 -45.61 -18.35 5.82
CA PHE A 180 -44.99 -17.81 4.62
C PHE A 180 -43.51 -17.46 4.82
N LEU A 181 -43.10 -17.04 6.01
CA LEU A 181 -41.70 -16.79 6.35
C LEU A 181 -40.86 -18.06 6.14
N ASP A 182 -41.33 -19.21 6.62
CA ASP A 182 -40.67 -20.51 6.45
C ASP A 182 -40.64 -21.01 5.00
N HIS A 183 -41.50 -20.45 4.15
CA HIS A 183 -41.63 -20.81 2.73
C HIS A 183 -41.14 -19.69 1.79
N GLY A 184 -40.20 -18.85 2.23
CA GLY A 184 -39.47 -17.94 1.35
C GLY A 184 -40.19 -16.64 0.97
N LEU A 185 -41.11 -16.14 1.81
CA LEU A 185 -41.85 -14.89 1.58
C LEU A 185 -40.97 -13.74 1.07
N PHE A 186 -39.90 -13.41 1.81
CA PHE A 186 -39.01 -12.29 1.48
C PHE A 186 -38.27 -12.48 0.15
N GLN A 187 -37.88 -13.71 -0.16
CA GLN A 187 -37.25 -14.05 -1.43
C GLN A 187 -38.22 -13.80 -2.59
N TYR A 188 -39.46 -14.32 -2.53
CA TYR A 188 -40.46 -14.12 -3.58
C TYR A 188 -40.84 -12.65 -3.77
N LEU A 189 -41.07 -11.92 -2.68
CA LEU A 189 -41.43 -10.51 -2.76
C LEU A 189 -40.27 -9.66 -3.30
N SER A 190 -39.03 -9.96 -2.92
CA SER A 190 -37.85 -9.25 -3.44
C SER A 190 -37.62 -9.54 -4.92
N THR A 191 -37.80 -10.80 -5.35
CA THR A 191 -37.78 -11.18 -6.77
C THR A 191 -38.85 -10.42 -7.56
N ALA A 192 -40.08 -10.31 -7.04
CA ALA A 192 -41.13 -9.52 -7.67
C ALA A 192 -40.74 -8.04 -7.87
N ILE A 193 -40.18 -7.39 -6.84
CA ILE A 193 -39.69 -6.00 -6.94
C ILE A 193 -38.55 -5.89 -7.97
N SER A 194 -37.66 -6.88 -8.04
CA SER A 194 -36.52 -6.88 -8.96
C SER A 194 -36.94 -6.98 -10.44
N HIS A 195 -38.01 -7.74 -10.74
CA HIS A 195 -38.57 -7.92 -12.08
C HIS A 195 -39.39 -6.72 -12.57
N ILE A 196 -39.81 -5.80 -11.70
CA ILE A 196 -40.41 -4.54 -12.11
C ILE A 196 -39.30 -3.58 -12.57
N PRO A 197 -39.35 -3.03 -13.80
CA PRO A 197 -38.36 -2.07 -14.28
C PRO A 197 -38.25 -0.83 -13.39
N VAL A 198 -37.05 -0.26 -13.26
CA VAL A 198 -36.77 0.89 -12.37
C VAL A 198 -37.55 2.15 -12.80
N GLU A 199 -37.91 2.25 -14.08
CA GLU A 199 -38.69 3.32 -14.68
C GLU A 199 -40.18 3.24 -14.30
N ALA A 200 -40.69 2.05 -13.98
CA ALA A 200 -42.10 1.76 -13.73
C ALA A 200 -42.54 2.09 -12.29
N LYS A 201 -42.18 3.27 -11.77
CA LYS A 201 -42.48 3.69 -10.39
C LYS A 201 -43.97 3.81 -10.06
N ALA A 202 -44.81 3.96 -11.08
CA ALA A 202 -46.26 4.08 -10.95
C ALA A 202 -46.98 2.72 -10.92
N GLU A 203 -46.24 1.59 -10.97
CA GLU A 203 -46.83 0.26 -10.94
C GLU A 203 -47.62 0.03 -9.64
N PRO A 204 -48.93 -0.26 -9.71
CA PRO A 204 -49.80 -0.39 -8.53
C PRO A 204 -49.45 -1.59 -7.63
N ALA A 205 -48.64 -2.54 -8.12
CA ALA A 205 -48.13 -3.65 -7.33
C ALA A 205 -47.10 -3.22 -6.26
N LEU A 206 -46.31 -2.16 -6.52
CA LEU A 206 -45.18 -1.75 -5.65
C LEU A 206 -45.60 -1.40 -4.21
N PRO A 207 -46.65 -0.59 -3.96
CA PRO A 207 -47.10 -0.29 -2.59
C PRO A 207 -47.52 -1.54 -1.80
N LEU A 208 -48.18 -2.49 -2.47
CA LEU A 208 -48.60 -3.74 -1.83
C LEU A 208 -47.40 -4.64 -1.53
N LEU A 209 -46.45 -4.77 -2.47
CA LEU A 209 -45.20 -5.51 -2.25
C LEU A 209 -44.41 -4.96 -1.06
N VAL A 210 -44.35 -3.63 -0.89
CA VAL A 210 -43.72 -3.00 0.28
C VAL A 210 -44.49 -3.30 1.56
N SER A 211 -45.82 -3.19 1.55
CA SER A 211 -46.66 -3.48 2.71
C SER A 211 -46.48 -4.94 3.18
N LEU A 212 -46.42 -5.88 2.24
CA LEU A 212 -46.22 -7.31 2.51
C LEU A 212 -44.85 -7.63 3.12
N HIS A 213 -43.80 -6.86 2.82
CA HIS A 213 -42.51 -6.98 3.51
C HIS A 213 -42.58 -6.47 4.96
N ILE A 214 -43.44 -5.48 5.23
CA ILE A 214 -43.56 -4.83 6.54
C ILE A 214 -44.47 -5.62 7.50
N PHE A 215 -45.49 -6.32 6.99
CA PHE A 215 -46.45 -7.02 7.85
C PHE A 215 -45.83 -8.07 8.77
N PRO A 216 -44.91 -8.96 8.34
CA PRO A 216 -44.26 -9.90 9.27
C PRO A 216 -43.57 -9.18 10.44
N LEU A 217 -42.87 -8.07 10.17
CA LEU A 217 -42.21 -7.26 11.19
C LEU A 217 -43.19 -6.57 12.15
N SER A 218 -44.44 -6.38 11.72
CA SER A 218 -45.51 -5.79 12.54
C SER A 218 -46.34 -6.84 13.29
N ASN A 219 -46.47 -8.05 12.74
CA ASN A 219 -47.22 -9.16 13.31
C ASN A 219 -46.46 -9.84 14.45
N PHE A 220 -45.13 -9.97 14.34
CA PHE A 220 -44.32 -10.50 15.42
C PHE A 220 -44.02 -9.40 16.44
N SER A 221 -44.38 -9.64 17.70
CA SER A 221 -44.04 -8.75 18.82
C SER A 221 -42.91 -9.34 19.66
N SER A 222 -42.54 -8.68 20.76
CA SER A 222 -41.57 -9.19 21.74
C SER A 222 -41.94 -10.56 22.33
N SER A 223 -43.18 -11.04 22.17
CA SER A 223 -43.62 -12.38 22.59
C SER A 223 -43.20 -13.51 21.63
N HIS A 224 -42.74 -13.19 20.40
CA HIS A 224 -42.30 -14.18 19.39
C HIS A 224 -40.89 -13.84 18.87
N PRO A 225 -39.84 -13.94 19.72
CA PRO A 225 -38.50 -13.46 19.38
C PRO A 225 -37.84 -14.22 18.22
N GLY A 226 -38.11 -15.52 18.09
CA GLY A 226 -37.58 -16.36 17.00
C GLY A 226 -38.02 -15.86 15.61
N PRO A 227 -39.32 -15.92 15.28
CA PRO A 227 -39.85 -15.47 13.98
C PRO A 227 -39.52 -14.00 13.67
N TYR A 228 -39.51 -13.12 14.67
CA TYR A 228 -39.12 -11.71 14.47
C TYR A 228 -37.66 -11.58 14.02
N SER A 229 -36.74 -12.29 14.69
CA SER A 229 -35.32 -12.27 14.33
C SER A 229 -35.06 -12.81 12.92
N GLN A 230 -35.76 -13.87 12.53
CA GLN A 230 -35.71 -14.47 11.19
C GLN A 230 -36.25 -13.49 10.14
N ALA A 231 -37.42 -12.87 10.35
CA ALA A 231 -37.97 -11.89 9.43
C ALA A 231 -37.03 -10.68 9.23
N LEU A 232 -36.37 -10.24 10.30
CA LEU A 232 -35.43 -9.14 10.26
C LEU A 232 -34.15 -9.52 9.50
N ALA A 233 -33.59 -10.72 9.72
CA ALA A 233 -32.47 -11.24 8.94
C ALA A 233 -32.81 -11.37 7.44
N GLN A 234 -33.99 -11.90 7.12
CA GLN A 234 -34.50 -12.06 5.75
C GLN A 234 -34.72 -10.70 5.05
N THR A 235 -35.11 -9.66 5.79
CA THR A 235 -35.18 -8.28 5.27
C THR A 235 -33.81 -7.79 4.82
N PHE A 236 -32.76 -8.05 5.59
CA PHE A 236 -31.40 -7.64 5.22
C PHE A 236 -30.84 -8.48 4.06
N LEU A 237 -31.17 -9.77 4.01
CA LEU A 237 -30.68 -10.69 2.99
C LEU A 237 -31.34 -10.51 1.61
N HIS A 238 -32.65 -10.25 1.56
CA HIS A 238 -33.39 -10.21 0.30
C HIS A 238 -33.85 -8.81 -0.11
N LEU A 239 -34.35 -7.99 0.82
CA LEU A 239 -34.87 -6.67 0.47
C LEU A 239 -33.73 -5.64 0.35
N LEU A 240 -32.86 -5.55 1.35
CA LEU A 240 -31.79 -4.54 1.36
C LEU A 240 -30.62 -4.86 0.43
N THR A 241 -30.52 -6.07 -0.12
CA THR A 241 -29.56 -6.42 -1.17
C THR A 241 -30.06 -6.05 -2.57
N LEU A 242 -31.32 -5.58 -2.72
CA LEU A 242 -31.87 -5.24 -4.03
C LEU A 242 -31.13 -4.04 -4.66
N PRO A 243 -30.72 -4.17 -5.94
CA PRO A 243 -30.09 -3.07 -6.67
C PRO A 243 -31.08 -1.92 -6.82
N LEU A 244 -30.62 -0.70 -6.52
CA LEU A 244 -31.39 0.52 -6.71
C LEU A 244 -32.72 0.58 -5.94
N LEU A 245 -32.85 -0.11 -4.79
CA LEU A 245 -34.10 -0.17 -4.02
C LEU A 245 -34.78 1.19 -3.81
N PRO A 246 -34.12 2.27 -3.34
CA PRO A 246 -34.76 3.57 -3.17
C PRO A 246 -35.27 4.18 -4.48
N ASN A 247 -34.69 3.78 -5.61
CA ASN A 247 -35.04 4.29 -6.93
C ASN A 247 -36.11 3.43 -7.62
N ARG A 248 -36.39 2.22 -7.12
CA ARG A 248 -37.47 1.35 -7.63
C ARG A 248 -38.83 1.68 -7.04
N LEU A 249 -38.85 2.27 -5.85
CA LEU A 249 -40.09 2.52 -5.11
C LEU A 249 -40.63 3.94 -5.38
N PRO A 250 -41.96 4.12 -5.48
CA PRO A 250 -42.58 5.45 -5.41
C PRO A 250 -42.34 6.09 -4.03
N LEU A 251 -42.34 7.43 -3.98
CA LEU A 251 -41.94 8.20 -2.80
C LEU A 251 -42.78 7.87 -1.55
N ALA A 252 -44.08 7.64 -1.71
CA ALA A 252 -44.97 7.26 -0.62
C ALA A 252 -44.56 5.91 0.00
N SER A 253 -44.37 4.88 -0.81
CA SER A 253 -43.93 3.56 -0.36
C SER A 253 -42.52 3.56 0.20
N LEU A 254 -41.62 4.39 -0.35
CA LEU A 254 -40.28 4.57 0.20
C LEU A 254 -40.30 5.20 1.60
N SER A 255 -41.17 6.20 1.79
CA SER A 255 -41.36 6.87 3.09
C SER A 255 -41.94 5.91 4.12
N GLU A 256 -42.93 5.11 3.72
CA GLU A 256 -43.53 4.06 4.55
C GLU A 256 -42.50 2.99 4.93
N LEU A 257 -41.74 2.47 3.96
CA LEU A 257 -40.67 1.52 4.20
C LEU A 257 -39.63 2.08 5.17
N SER A 258 -39.12 3.30 4.93
CA SER A 258 -38.15 3.93 5.82
C SER A 258 -38.69 4.09 7.24
N ALA A 259 -39.96 4.47 7.40
CA ALA A 259 -40.57 4.65 8.71
C ALA A 259 -40.72 3.35 9.50
N ARG A 260 -40.96 2.22 8.81
CA ARG A 260 -41.28 0.92 9.41
C ARG A 260 -40.11 -0.05 9.51
N LEU A 261 -38.98 0.22 8.85
CA LEU A 261 -37.77 -0.59 9.01
C LEU A 261 -37.30 -0.56 10.48
N PRO A 262 -37.10 -1.72 11.13
CA PRO A 262 -36.86 -1.84 12.56
C PRO A 262 -35.39 -1.54 12.93
N PHE A 263 -34.87 -0.40 12.46
CA PHE A 263 -33.46 -0.04 12.66
C PHE A 263 -33.06 0.17 14.13
N SER A 264 -34.04 0.41 15.02
CA SER A 264 -33.84 0.43 16.47
C SER A 264 -33.52 -0.95 17.06
N SER A 265 -33.80 -2.02 16.33
CA SER A 265 -33.60 -3.42 16.74
C SER A 265 -32.46 -4.10 15.98
N VAL A 266 -31.58 -3.33 15.32
CA VAL A 266 -30.44 -3.86 14.53
C VAL A 266 -29.50 -4.70 15.39
N SER A 267 -29.46 -4.48 16.71
CA SER A 267 -28.72 -5.33 17.65
C SER A 267 -29.06 -6.82 17.55
N ILE A 268 -30.29 -7.17 17.14
CA ILE A 268 -30.72 -8.57 16.95
C ILE A 268 -29.99 -9.24 15.77
N ILE A 269 -29.56 -8.45 14.77
CA ILE A 269 -28.86 -8.96 13.58
C ILE A 269 -27.45 -9.43 13.92
N ALA A 270 -26.86 -8.97 15.03
CA ALA A 270 -25.46 -9.25 15.36
C ALA A 270 -25.12 -10.75 15.28
N ALA A 271 -26.05 -11.63 15.68
CA ALA A 271 -25.89 -13.09 15.61
C ALA A 271 -25.90 -13.66 14.17
N PHE A 272 -26.54 -12.97 13.22
CA PHE A 272 -26.74 -13.41 11.83
C PHE A 272 -25.75 -12.75 10.86
N VAL A 273 -24.88 -11.85 11.31
CA VAL A 273 -23.89 -11.18 10.45
C VAL A 273 -23.01 -12.18 9.69
N PRO A 274 -22.46 -13.25 10.30
CA PRO A 274 -21.63 -14.22 9.57
C PRO A 274 -22.39 -14.89 8.42
N ASP A 275 -23.63 -15.33 8.67
CA ASP A 275 -24.49 -16.00 7.69
C ASP A 275 -24.89 -15.04 6.56
N LEU A 276 -25.17 -13.78 6.90
CA LEU A 276 -25.52 -12.78 5.90
C LEU A 276 -24.35 -12.50 4.95
N VAL A 277 -23.13 -12.44 5.48
CA VAL A 277 -21.91 -12.20 4.71
C VAL A 277 -21.52 -13.41 3.86
N SER A 278 -21.75 -14.63 4.34
CA SER A 278 -21.44 -15.86 3.60
C SER A 278 -22.47 -16.15 2.49
N THR A 279 -23.74 -15.84 2.72
CA THR A 279 -24.84 -16.14 1.79
C THR A 279 -24.95 -15.11 0.65
N SER A 280 -24.58 -13.85 0.90
CA SER A 280 -24.71 -12.77 -0.09
C SER A 280 -23.62 -12.83 -1.18
N SER A 281 -24.00 -12.59 -2.43
CA SER A 281 -23.03 -12.39 -3.52
C SER A 281 -22.23 -11.09 -3.33
N THR A 282 -21.08 -10.96 -4.01
CA THR A 282 -20.27 -9.72 -3.99
C THR A 282 -21.10 -8.50 -4.36
N GLU A 283 -21.94 -8.59 -5.38
CA GLU A 283 -22.85 -7.51 -5.78
C GLU A 283 -23.92 -7.23 -4.72
N GLY A 284 -24.54 -8.27 -4.15
CA GLY A 284 -25.54 -8.13 -3.08
C GLY A 284 -24.98 -7.43 -1.84
N LYS A 285 -23.72 -7.70 -1.48
CA LYS A 285 -23.01 -7.02 -0.38
C LYS A 285 -22.83 -5.52 -0.67
N ILE A 286 -22.48 -5.16 -1.90
CA ILE A 286 -22.31 -3.75 -2.31
C ILE A 286 -23.64 -3.01 -2.23
N HIS A 287 -24.71 -3.60 -2.77
CA HIS A 287 -26.06 -3.00 -2.70
C HIS A 287 -26.58 -2.91 -1.27
N LEU A 288 -26.28 -3.89 -0.42
CA LEU A 288 -26.60 -3.83 1.01
C LEU A 288 -25.91 -2.65 1.69
N ILE A 289 -24.61 -2.46 1.47
CA ILE A 289 -23.88 -1.28 1.98
C ILE A 289 -24.57 0.01 1.47
N ALA A 290 -24.80 0.12 0.16
CA ALA A 290 -25.42 1.31 -0.44
C ALA A 290 -26.81 1.62 0.14
N ASN A 291 -27.66 0.60 0.31
CA ASN A 291 -29.01 0.75 0.86
C ASN A 291 -28.98 1.04 2.37
N LEU A 292 -28.04 0.46 3.14
CA LEU A 292 -27.88 0.82 4.56
C LEU A 292 -27.54 2.30 4.72
N ILE A 293 -26.63 2.83 3.90
CA ILE A 293 -26.29 4.26 3.92
C ILE A 293 -27.45 5.13 3.42
N ALA A 294 -28.36 4.60 2.59
CA ALA A 294 -29.55 5.33 2.19
C ALA A 294 -30.48 5.64 3.37
N PHE A 295 -30.63 4.70 4.29
CA PHE A 295 -31.71 4.73 5.28
C PHE A 295 -31.24 5.02 6.72
N MET A 296 -29.98 4.74 7.05
CA MET A 296 -29.44 4.81 8.43
C MET A 296 -28.90 6.17 8.88
N PRO A 297 -28.17 6.97 8.08
CA PRO A 297 -27.50 8.18 8.57
C PRO A 297 -28.40 9.17 9.33
N PRO A 298 -29.66 9.45 8.90
CA PRO A 298 -30.56 10.33 9.63
C PRO A 298 -30.93 9.82 11.05
N ARG A 299 -30.62 8.56 11.35
CA ARG A 299 -31.03 7.86 12.58
C ARG A 299 -29.89 7.60 13.54
N TYR A 300 -28.63 7.89 13.19
CA TYR A 300 -27.47 7.62 14.07
C TYR A 300 -27.64 8.18 15.48
N ALA A 301 -28.16 9.41 15.60
CA ALA A 301 -28.40 10.06 16.88
C ALA A 301 -29.45 9.37 17.78
N LYS A 302 -30.30 8.49 17.21
CA LYS A 302 -31.39 7.78 17.90
C LYS A 302 -31.07 6.30 18.18
N LEU A 303 -29.94 5.79 17.70
CA LEU A 303 -29.57 4.38 17.91
C LEU A 303 -29.11 4.16 19.35
N SER A 304 -29.49 3.03 19.93
CA SER A 304 -28.89 2.54 21.17
C SER A 304 -27.44 2.10 20.93
N ALA A 305 -26.63 2.05 21.98
CA ALA A 305 -25.25 1.58 21.90
C ALA A 305 -25.13 0.21 21.22
N ALA A 306 -25.96 -0.77 21.60
CA ALA A 306 -25.97 -2.11 21.02
C ALA A 306 -26.35 -2.12 19.52
N SER A 307 -27.29 -1.27 19.10
CA SER A 307 -27.68 -1.18 17.69
C SER A 307 -26.62 -0.49 16.83
N LEU A 308 -25.95 0.55 17.37
CA LEU A 308 -24.83 1.20 16.70
C LEU A 308 -23.64 0.23 16.58
N GLU A 309 -23.34 -0.55 17.62
CA GLU A 309 -22.29 -1.56 17.60
C GLU A 309 -22.56 -2.65 16.54
N ALA A 310 -23.78 -3.19 16.49
CA ALA A 310 -24.17 -4.19 15.50
C ALA A 310 -24.13 -3.62 14.06
N TYR A 311 -24.55 -2.37 13.88
CA TYR A 311 -24.47 -1.69 12.58
C TYR A 311 -23.01 -1.53 12.09
N LEU A 312 -22.11 -1.05 12.95
CA LEU A 312 -20.70 -0.89 12.62
C LEU A 312 -20.03 -2.24 12.34
N SER A 313 -20.37 -3.26 13.14
CA SER A 313 -19.87 -4.63 12.95
C SER A 313 -20.32 -5.22 11.62
N LEU A 314 -21.59 -5.01 11.24
CA LEU A 314 -22.13 -5.44 9.96
C LEU A 314 -21.40 -4.76 8.78
N LEU A 315 -21.24 -3.44 8.81
CA LEU A 315 -20.51 -2.72 7.75
C LEU A 315 -19.06 -3.19 7.63
N SER A 316 -18.37 -3.35 8.76
CA SER A 316 -16.98 -3.82 8.78
C SER A 316 -16.85 -5.24 8.23
N ALA A 317 -17.75 -6.14 8.62
CA ALA A 317 -17.76 -7.52 8.13
C ALA A 317 -18.08 -7.60 6.62
N LEU A 318 -19.04 -6.80 6.14
CA LEU A 318 -19.35 -6.71 4.70
C LEU A 318 -18.13 -6.23 3.92
N MET A 319 -17.52 -5.12 4.34
CA MET A 319 -16.32 -4.56 3.71
C MET A 319 -15.15 -5.55 3.73
N ASN A 320 -14.85 -6.16 4.87
CA ASN A 320 -13.76 -7.14 4.97
C ASN A 320 -13.98 -8.39 4.09
N SER A 321 -15.20 -8.65 3.64
CA SER A 321 -15.48 -9.77 2.72
C SER A 321 -15.45 -9.40 1.24
N LEU A 322 -15.27 -8.11 0.90
CA LEU A 322 -15.24 -7.62 -0.48
C LEU A 322 -13.80 -7.64 -1.04
N PRO A 323 -13.61 -7.94 -2.33
CA PRO A 323 -12.33 -7.70 -3.00
C PRO A 323 -11.93 -6.21 -2.94
N THR A 324 -10.63 -5.94 -3.00
CA THR A 324 -10.13 -4.57 -3.15
C THR A 324 -10.72 -3.91 -4.40
N HIS A 325 -11.06 -2.62 -4.31
CA HIS A 325 -11.72 -1.85 -5.39
C HIS A 325 -13.16 -2.27 -5.73
N ALA A 326 -13.79 -3.18 -4.98
CA ALA A 326 -15.18 -3.58 -5.25
C ALA A 326 -16.20 -2.44 -5.17
N LEU A 327 -15.91 -1.38 -4.40
CA LEU A 327 -16.80 -0.21 -4.26
C LEU A 327 -16.67 0.82 -5.39
N GLU A 328 -15.59 0.77 -6.18
CA GLU A 328 -15.34 1.65 -7.33
C GLU A 328 -14.50 0.86 -8.35
N PRO A 329 -15.12 -0.08 -9.10
CA PRO A 329 -14.42 -0.93 -10.05
C PRO A 329 -13.83 -0.07 -11.20
N PRO A 330 -12.61 -0.37 -11.66
CA PRO A 330 -11.95 0.40 -12.72
C PRO A 330 -12.71 0.29 -14.05
N SER A 331 -12.85 1.40 -14.77
CA SER A 331 -13.59 1.47 -16.04
C SER A 331 -12.99 0.51 -17.10
N PRO A 332 -13.82 -0.28 -17.82
CA PRO A 332 -13.36 -1.13 -18.90
C PRO A 332 -12.85 -0.25 -20.05
N GLY A 333 -11.52 -0.23 -20.25
CA GLY A 333 -10.83 0.64 -21.22
C GLY A 333 -9.71 1.49 -20.62
N SER A 334 -9.68 1.65 -19.30
CA SER A 334 -8.51 2.17 -18.58
C SER A 334 -7.53 1.02 -18.35
N ALA A 335 -6.64 0.77 -19.31
CA ALA A 335 -5.48 -0.08 -19.06
C ALA A 335 -4.73 0.48 -17.84
N ALA A 336 -4.74 -0.29 -16.74
CA ALA A 336 -3.86 -0.20 -15.60
C ALA A 336 -3.35 1.21 -15.19
N SER A 337 -4.24 2.15 -14.87
CA SER A 337 -3.92 3.12 -13.81
C SER A 337 -4.01 2.36 -12.47
N LYS A 338 -3.08 1.43 -12.24
CA LYS A 338 -2.90 0.81 -10.92
C LYS A 338 -2.82 1.95 -9.93
N GLY A 339 -3.59 1.89 -8.84
CA GLY A 339 -3.65 2.92 -7.83
C GLY A 339 -2.29 3.26 -7.24
N LYS A 340 -1.55 4.14 -7.93
CA LYS A 340 -0.68 5.10 -7.30
C LYS A 340 -1.61 5.97 -6.46
N ARG A 341 -1.27 6.16 -5.18
CA ARG A 341 -1.69 7.35 -4.44
C ARG A 341 -1.63 8.53 -5.40
N ALA A 342 -2.72 9.28 -5.54
CA ALA A 342 -2.80 10.45 -6.38
C ALA A 342 -1.92 11.56 -5.79
N LEU A 343 -0.61 11.43 -5.99
CA LEU A 343 0.27 12.53 -6.28
C LEU A 343 0.29 12.59 -7.81
N ASP A 344 -0.65 13.32 -8.41
CA ASP A 344 -0.60 13.59 -9.85
C ASP A 344 0.65 14.42 -10.16
N SER A 345 1.66 13.68 -10.65
CA SER A 345 2.22 13.82 -11.99
C SER A 345 2.60 15.25 -12.40
N ASP A 346 3.87 15.57 -12.18
CA ASP A 346 4.80 15.96 -13.24
C ASP A 346 6.19 15.52 -12.77
N SER A 347 6.43 14.20 -12.81
CA SER A 347 7.75 13.62 -12.55
C SER A 347 8.11 12.69 -13.70
N ASP A 348 8.70 13.26 -14.74
CA ASP A 348 9.55 12.54 -15.70
C ASP A 348 10.83 12.07 -14.99
N SER A 349 10.71 11.32 -13.89
CA SER A 349 11.84 10.60 -13.32
C SER A 349 11.74 9.17 -13.83
N ASP A 350 12.59 8.83 -14.80
CA ASP A 350 12.94 7.45 -15.14
C ASP A 350 13.68 6.81 -13.95
N SER A 351 12.97 6.61 -12.84
CA SER A 351 13.35 5.63 -11.85
C SER A 351 12.90 4.29 -12.43
N GLU A 352 13.88 3.46 -12.83
CA GLU A 352 13.70 2.13 -13.40
C GLU A 352 12.38 1.47 -12.98
N ALA A 353 11.50 1.29 -13.97
CA ALA A 353 10.35 0.43 -13.86
C ALA A 353 10.83 -0.98 -13.49
N GLY A 354 10.71 -1.34 -12.22
CA GLY A 354 10.87 -2.73 -11.80
C GLY A 354 9.92 -3.60 -12.63
N PRO A 355 10.37 -4.74 -13.17
CA PRO A 355 9.53 -5.57 -14.02
C PRO A 355 8.28 -6.01 -13.25
N GLU A 356 7.12 -5.64 -13.77
CA GLU A 356 5.82 -6.00 -13.20
C GLU A 356 5.62 -7.51 -13.26
N LEU A 357 5.21 -8.11 -12.13
CA LEU A 357 4.84 -9.51 -12.08
C LEU A 357 3.39 -9.68 -12.57
N GLU A 358 3.21 -10.42 -13.65
CA GLU A 358 1.96 -11.09 -13.98
C GLU A 358 1.59 -12.02 -12.81
N THR A 359 0.55 -11.67 -12.05
CA THR A 359 -0.12 -12.64 -11.20
C THR A 359 -0.79 -13.66 -12.12
N THR A 360 -0.33 -14.91 -12.07
CA THR A 360 -0.90 -16.08 -12.75
C THR A 360 -2.30 -16.47 -12.23
N ALA A 361 -2.88 -15.69 -11.31
CA ALA A 361 -4.27 -15.83 -10.88
C ALA A 361 -5.14 -14.78 -11.60
N PRO A 362 -6.27 -15.17 -12.21
CA PRO A 362 -7.19 -14.21 -12.83
C PRO A 362 -7.66 -13.20 -11.77
N ALA A 363 -7.52 -11.91 -12.08
CA ALA A 363 -8.06 -10.85 -11.23
C ALA A 363 -9.55 -11.09 -10.99
N PRO A 364 -10.06 -10.91 -9.76
CA PRO A 364 -11.48 -11.15 -9.48
C PRO A 364 -12.34 -10.30 -10.42
N VAL A 365 -13.27 -10.94 -11.11
CA VAL A 365 -14.23 -10.24 -11.97
C VAL A 365 -15.11 -9.38 -11.06
N LEU A 366 -14.88 -8.08 -11.08
CA LEU A 366 -15.66 -7.11 -10.30
C LEU A 366 -17.00 -6.84 -10.99
N PRO A 367 -18.11 -6.73 -10.25
CA PRO A 367 -19.42 -6.43 -10.82
C PRO A 367 -19.44 -5.02 -11.42
N GLN A 368 -20.14 -4.83 -12.55
CA GLN A 368 -20.39 -3.48 -13.08
C GLN A 368 -21.50 -2.82 -12.25
N LEU A 369 -21.15 -1.71 -11.58
CA LEU A 369 -22.08 -0.97 -10.74
C LEU A 369 -22.73 0.18 -11.52
N ASP A 370 -24.00 0.43 -11.25
CA ASP A 370 -24.71 1.56 -11.83
C ASP A 370 -24.26 2.90 -11.20
N SER A 371 -24.41 3.99 -11.96
CA SER A 371 -23.95 5.32 -11.57
C SER A 371 -24.62 5.87 -10.30
N ARG A 372 -25.86 5.47 -10.00
CA ARG A 372 -26.59 5.95 -8.82
C ARG A 372 -26.13 5.21 -7.56
N THR A 373 -25.82 3.93 -7.66
CA THR A 373 -25.20 3.15 -6.58
C THR A 373 -23.82 3.70 -6.27
N LEU A 374 -22.99 3.96 -7.29
CA LEU A 374 -21.67 4.60 -7.11
C LEU A 374 -21.79 5.97 -6.41
N LYS A 375 -22.69 6.84 -6.89
CA LYS A 375 -22.94 8.15 -6.26
C LYS A 375 -23.39 8.03 -4.80
N ARG A 376 -24.13 6.97 -4.46
CA ARG A 376 -24.56 6.71 -3.09
C ARG A 376 -23.40 6.21 -2.23
N LEU A 377 -22.56 5.31 -2.75
CA LEU A 377 -21.37 4.83 -2.06
C LEU A 377 -20.37 5.96 -1.75
N GLN A 378 -20.29 6.99 -2.61
CA GLN A 378 -19.46 8.19 -2.35
C GLN A 378 -19.81 8.95 -1.06
N THR A 379 -20.98 8.69 -0.47
CA THR A 379 -21.31 9.24 0.84
C THR A 379 -20.50 8.60 1.97
N LEU A 380 -20.01 7.36 1.84
CA LEU A 380 -19.19 6.67 2.85
C LEU A 380 -17.94 7.47 3.25
N PRO A 381 -17.04 7.84 2.31
CA PRO A 381 -15.84 8.59 2.63
C PRO A 381 -16.08 10.09 2.86
N SER A 382 -17.33 10.56 2.78
CA SER A 382 -17.63 11.98 2.94
C SER A 382 -17.40 12.47 4.37
N ILE A 383 -16.90 13.70 4.50
CA ILE A 383 -16.63 14.35 5.80
C ILE A 383 -17.91 14.41 6.66
N SER A 384 -19.05 14.68 6.04
CA SER A 384 -20.34 14.76 6.73
C SER A 384 -20.76 13.40 7.31
N HIS A 385 -20.61 12.32 6.56
CA HIS A 385 -20.94 10.98 7.05
C HIS A 385 -20.03 10.54 8.20
N ILE A 386 -18.71 10.68 8.01
CA ILE A 386 -17.71 10.34 9.03
C ILE A 386 -17.95 11.14 10.31
N SER A 387 -18.17 12.45 10.21
CA SER A 387 -18.41 13.30 11.39
C SER A 387 -19.72 12.94 12.13
N MET A 388 -20.81 12.64 11.42
CA MET A 388 -22.06 12.17 12.04
C MET A 388 -21.87 10.84 12.79
N LEU A 389 -21.16 9.89 12.17
CA LEU A 389 -20.88 8.57 12.76
C LEU A 389 -19.96 8.69 13.98
N SER A 390 -18.89 9.49 13.88
CA SER A 390 -18.00 9.80 15.00
C SER A 390 -18.73 10.48 16.15
N ALA A 391 -19.60 11.47 15.87
CA ALA A 391 -20.41 12.13 16.89
C ALA A 391 -21.39 11.17 17.58
N ALA A 392 -21.98 10.22 16.84
CA ALA A 392 -22.83 9.19 17.43
C ALA A 392 -22.03 8.23 18.33
N SER A 393 -20.84 7.80 17.90
CA SER A 393 -19.95 6.93 18.69
C SER A 393 -19.38 7.63 19.93
N GLN A 394 -19.14 8.95 19.88
CA GLN A 394 -18.72 9.72 21.06
C GLN A 394 -19.70 9.63 22.23
N ARG A 395 -21.01 9.50 21.96
CA ARG A 395 -22.05 9.31 22.99
C ARG A 395 -21.97 7.94 23.69
N HIS A 396 -21.37 6.94 23.04
CA HIS A 396 -21.32 5.56 23.51
C HIS A 396 -19.92 4.99 23.35
N ALA A 397 -19.07 5.16 24.38
CA ALA A 397 -17.66 4.76 24.34
C ALA A 397 -17.43 3.29 23.95
N ALA A 398 -18.35 2.38 24.31
CA ALA A 398 -18.29 0.96 23.96
C ALA A 398 -18.31 0.70 22.43
N THR A 399 -18.82 1.64 21.63
CA THR A 399 -18.94 1.48 20.16
C THR A 399 -17.67 1.87 19.39
N ARG A 400 -16.72 2.53 20.06
CA ARG A 400 -15.49 3.06 19.44
C ARG A 400 -14.60 2.00 18.78
N PRO A 401 -14.37 0.81 19.36
CA PRO A 401 -13.60 -0.24 18.68
C PRO A 401 -14.20 -0.59 17.32
N ARG A 402 -15.53 -0.77 17.24
CA ARG A 402 -16.22 -1.07 15.98
C ARG A 402 -16.20 0.08 14.98
N LEU A 403 -16.14 1.33 15.46
CA LEU A 403 -15.93 2.48 14.60
C LEU A 403 -14.55 2.41 13.92
N TYR A 404 -13.51 2.03 14.67
CA TYR A 404 -12.16 1.89 14.11
C TYR A 404 -12.06 0.72 13.15
N ASP A 405 -12.71 -0.41 13.44
CA ASP A 405 -12.86 -1.54 12.52
C ASP A 405 -13.47 -1.07 11.19
N PHE A 406 -14.54 -0.28 11.26
CA PHE A 406 -15.22 0.26 10.09
C PHE A 406 -14.34 1.24 9.31
N LEU A 407 -13.71 2.21 9.98
CA LEU A 407 -12.86 3.20 9.32
C LEU A 407 -11.66 2.53 8.65
N PHE A 408 -11.08 1.51 9.29
CA PHE A 408 -10.01 0.72 8.72
C PHE A 408 -10.49 -0.09 7.52
N ALA A 409 -11.61 -0.83 7.64
CA ALA A 409 -12.19 -1.61 6.56
C ALA A 409 -12.58 -0.75 5.34
N LEU A 410 -13.04 0.48 5.56
CA LEU A 410 -13.31 1.46 4.51
C LEU A 410 -12.02 1.84 3.77
N CYS A 411 -10.93 2.07 4.51
CA CYS A 411 -9.64 2.40 3.92
C CYS A 411 -9.02 1.22 3.15
N THR A 412 -9.27 -0.02 3.56
CA THR A 412 -8.70 -1.21 2.90
C THR A 412 -9.45 -1.58 1.62
N VAL A 413 -10.79 -1.54 1.63
CA VAL A 413 -11.61 -1.87 0.46
C VAL A 413 -11.58 -0.75 -0.60
N TRP A 414 -11.38 0.51 -0.18
CA TRP A 414 -11.42 1.67 -1.06
C TRP A 414 -10.10 2.49 -1.08
N PRO A 415 -8.98 1.92 -1.57
CA PRO A 415 -7.67 2.58 -1.55
C PRO A 415 -7.64 3.98 -2.18
N ALA A 416 -8.41 4.19 -3.26
CA ALA A 416 -8.46 5.45 -4.00
C ALA A 416 -8.99 6.64 -3.18
N ARG A 417 -9.68 6.40 -2.06
CA ARG A 417 -10.27 7.43 -1.21
C ARG A 417 -9.58 7.58 0.14
N VAL A 418 -8.53 6.78 0.42
CA VAL A 418 -7.83 6.75 1.71
C VAL A 418 -7.32 8.12 2.12
N ASP A 419 -6.61 8.83 1.25
CA ASP A 419 -6.01 10.12 1.60
C ASP A 419 -7.08 11.17 1.94
N GLY A 420 -8.23 11.13 1.25
CA GLY A 420 -9.39 11.98 1.54
C GLY A 420 -10.04 11.64 2.89
N VAL A 421 -10.19 10.35 3.20
CA VAL A 421 -10.75 9.86 4.49
C VAL A 421 -9.81 10.21 5.65
N LEU A 422 -8.52 9.92 5.53
CA LEU A 422 -7.53 10.22 6.56
C LEU A 422 -7.38 11.74 6.76
N GLY A 423 -7.33 12.50 5.66
CA GLY A 423 -7.31 13.97 5.72
C GLY A 423 -8.54 14.56 6.43
N ALA A 424 -9.73 14.02 6.15
CA ALA A 424 -10.96 14.40 6.83
C ALA A 424 -10.93 14.08 8.33
N LEU A 425 -10.42 12.90 8.71
CA LEU A 425 -10.30 12.47 10.11
C LEU A 425 -9.30 13.35 10.87
N VAL A 426 -8.16 13.69 10.26
CA VAL A 426 -7.16 14.58 10.86
C VAL A 426 -7.73 15.99 11.04
N ALA A 427 -8.38 16.54 10.00
CA ALA A 427 -8.95 17.89 10.04
C ALA A 427 -10.12 18.02 11.04
N SER A 428 -11.02 17.04 11.09
CA SER A 428 -12.20 17.07 11.96
C SER A 428 -11.90 16.89 13.43
N THR A 429 -10.80 16.20 13.78
CA THR A 429 -10.47 15.87 15.18
C THR A 429 -9.32 16.70 15.74
N GLY A 430 -8.62 17.49 14.92
CA GLY A 430 -7.47 18.28 15.35
C GLY A 430 -6.40 17.42 16.04
N GLY A 431 -6.17 16.19 15.55
CA GLY A 431 -5.29 15.21 16.17
C GLY A 431 -5.83 14.51 17.44
N GLY A 432 -7.07 14.81 17.85
CA GLY A 432 -7.75 14.13 18.97
C GLY A 432 -7.85 12.61 18.78
N LEU A 433 -8.18 12.17 17.56
CA LEU A 433 -8.32 10.74 17.26
C LEU A 433 -6.99 9.98 17.36
N VAL A 434 -5.88 10.60 16.94
CA VAL A 434 -4.53 10.00 17.06
C VAL A 434 -4.20 9.74 18.53
N ARG A 435 -4.47 10.71 19.41
CA ARG A 435 -4.30 10.56 20.87
C ARG A 435 -5.17 9.47 21.45
N GLU A 436 -6.43 9.42 21.02
CA GLU A 436 -7.40 8.44 21.50
C GLU A 436 -7.03 7.02 21.09
N LEU A 437 -6.70 6.79 19.81
CA LEU A 437 -6.26 5.48 19.31
C LEU A 437 -5.00 5.01 20.03
N TYR A 438 -4.00 5.90 20.18
CA TYR A 438 -2.77 5.54 20.86
C TYR A 438 -3.00 5.20 22.34
N ARG A 439 -3.56 6.15 23.11
CA ARG A 439 -3.71 6.00 24.57
C ARG A 439 -4.74 4.94 24.97
N GLY A 440 -5.81 4.79 24.17
CA GLY A 440 -6.90 3.87 24.46
C GLY A 440 -6.65 2.43 24.02
N TYR A 441 -5.90 2.21 22.93
CA TYR A 441 -5.86 0.91 22.26
C TYR A 441 -4.44 0.42 21.94
N VAL A 442 -3.59 1.26 21.40
CA VAL A 442 -2.26 0.83 20.91
C VAL A 442 -1.23 0.75 22.03
N ARG A 443 -1.24 1.69 22.99
CA ARG A 443 -0.26 1.76 24.07
C ARG A 443 -0.22 0.47 24.90
N THR A 444 -1.39 -0.07 25.24
CA THR A 444 -1.53 -1.29 26.06
C THR A 444 -1.52 -2.58 25.23
N SER A 445 -1.55 -2.50 23.90
CA SER A 445 -1.55 -3.69 23.04
C SER A 445 -0.29 -4.57 23.25
N PRO A 446 -0.41 -5.91 23.29
CA PRO A 446 0.71 -6.85 23.16
C PRO A 446 1.42 -6.80 21.80
N LEU A 447 0.78 -6.30 20.74
CA LEU A 447 1.40 -6.23 19.42
C LEU A 447 2.65 -5.35 19.45
N GLY A 448 3.75 -5.88 18.92
CA GLY A 448 5.05 -5.20 18.84
C GLY A 448 5.79 -5.00 20.16
N ARG A 449 5.46 -5.73 21.23
CA ARG A 449 6.27 -5.71 22.47
C ARG A 449 7.54 -6.54 22.29
N ASP A 450 8.65 -6.09 22.89
CA ASP A 450 9.97 -6.75 22.80
C ASP A 450 9.91 -8.24 23.24
N ASP A 451 9.11 -8.54 24.27
CA ASP A 451 9.10 -9.86 24.93
C ASP A 451 8.15 -10.89 24.28
N ASN A 452 7.44 -10.53 23.19
CA ASN A 452 6.35 -11.37 22.68
C ASN A 452 6.18 -11.32 21.16
N ALA A 453 7.24 -11.66 20.42
CA ALA A 453 7.18 -11.79 18.96
C ALA A 453 6.11 -12.80 18.47
N SER A 454 5.78 -13.81 19.27
CA SER A 454 4.70 -14.77 18.99
C SER A 454 3.29 -14.14 18.97
N ALA A 455 3.07 -13.02 19.65
CA ALA A 455 1.77 -12.36 19.69
C ALA A 455 1.33 -11.75 18.35
N LEU A 456 2.25 -11.49 17.41
CA LEU A 456 1.88 -10.86 16.14
C LEU A 456 0.89 -11.72 15.34
N MET A 457 1.09 -13.03 15.35
CA MET A 457 0.31 -13.99 14.57
C MET A 457 -0.73 -14.74 15.40
N ASP A 458 -0.84 -14.45 16.70
CA ASP A 458 -1.80 -15.09 17.59
C ASP A 458 -3.23 -14.57 17.29
N PRO A 459 -4.17 -15.45 16.91
CA PRO A 459 -5.56 -15.07 16.65
C PRO A 459 -6.23 -14.37 17.84
N ALA A 460 -5.75 -14.57 19.08
CA ALA A 460 -6.27 -13.90 20.28
C ALA A 460 -6.15 -12.37 20.22
N TYR A 461 -5.21 -11.84 19.43
CA TYR A 461 -4.97 -10.39 19.31
C TYR A 461 -5.49 -9.80 17.99
N ALA A 462 -6.26 -10.56 17.20
CA ALA A 462 -6.86 -10.15 15.93
C ALA A 462 -7.58 -8.79 16.02
N SER A 463 -8.35 -8.56 17.08
CA SER A 463 -9.15 -7.35 17.31
C SER A 463 -8.32 -6.08 17.57
N GLN A 464 -7.01 -6.20 17.80
CA GLN A 464 -6.15 -5.06 18.09
C GLN A 464 -5.48 -4.47 16.83
N TRP A 465 -5.46 -5.23 15.73
CA TRP A 465 -4.87 -4.80 14.45
C TRP A 465 -5.55 -3.57 13.82
N PRO A 466 -6.90 -3.47 13.76
CA PRO A 466 -7.56 -2.33 13.13
C PRO A 466 -7.14 -0.98 13.73
N ALA A 467 -7.14 -0.86 15.06
CA ALA A 467 -6.76 0.37 15.74
C ALA A 467 -5.28 0.72 15.53
N LEU A 468 -4.39 -0.27 15.55
CA LEU A 468 -2.95 -0.09 15.31
C LEU A 468 -2.68 0.39 13.88
N LEU A 469 -3.26 -0.28 12.88
CA LEU A 469 -3.02 0.04 11.47
C LEU A 469 -3.69 1.36 11.08
N LEU A 470 -4.88 1.65 11.60
CA LEU A 470 -5.53 2.95 11.42
C LEU A 470 -4.70 4.08 12.04
N LEU A 471 -4.16 3.89 13.25
CA LEU A 471 -3.23 4.85 13.86
C LEU A 471 -1.98 5.05 13.01
N THR A 472 -1.42 3.96 12.47
CA THR A 472 -0.21 3.98 11.63
C THR A 472 -0.44 4.80 10.37
N ASP A 473 -1.56 4.58 9.66
CA ASP A 473 -1.92 5.34 8.46
C ASP A 473 -2.23 6.81 8.81
N LEU A 474 -3.03 7.07 9.86
CA LEU A 474 -3.39 8.43 10.30
C LEU A 474 -2.16 9.24 10.71
N TYR A 475 -1.26 8.63 11.49
CA TYR A 475 -0.08 9.33 11.97
C TYR A 475 0.91 9.61 10.84
N HIS A 476 1.12 8.65 9.93
CA HIS A 476 1.89 8.90 8.70
C HIS A 476 1.31 10.06 7.88
N GLN A 477 -0.02 10.11 7.68
CA GLN A 477 -0.68 11.22 6.99
C GLN A 477 -0.47 12.56 7.72
N THR A 478 -0.50 12.56 9.05
CA THR A 478 -0.23 13.75 9.87
C THR A 478 1.21 14.23 9.65
N LEU A 479 2.19 13.32 9.65
CA LEU A 479 3.61 13.64 9.46
C LEU A 479 3.96 14.25 8.10
N LEU A 480 3.19 13.94 7.04
CA LEU A 480 3.41 14.51 5.70
C LEU A 480 3.16 16.03 5.66
N THR A 481 2.33 16.55 6.55
CA THR A 481 1.96 17.98 6.59
C THR A 481 2.53 18.71 7.80
N MET A 482 3.04 17.97 8.80
CA MET A 482 3.65 18.51 10.01
C MET A 482 5.08 19.02 9.73
N GLY A 483 5.40 20.23 10.20
CA GLY A 483 6.77 20.77 10.16
C GLY A 483 7.56 20.41 11.42
N ASP A 484 8.87 20.65 11.44
CA ASP A 484 9.69 20.34 12.62
C ASP A 484 9.28 21.14 13.87
N ASP A 485 8.94 22.43 13.75
CA ASP A 485 8.48 23.25 14.90
C ASP A 485 7.19 22.70 15.51
N GLU A 486 6.28 22.19 14.69
CA GLU A 486 5.03 21.57 15.13
C GLU A 486 5.28 20.18 15.76
N PHE A 487 6.25 19.43 15.21
CA PHE A 487 6.62 18.10 15.68
C PHE A 487 7.32 18.14 17.04
N PHE A 488 8.27 19.08 17.22
CA PHE A 488 9.07 19.25 18.44
C PHE A 488 8.52 20.30 19.42
N GLY A 489 7.43 20.99 19.06
CA GLY A 489 6.83 22.05 19.85
C GLY A 489 6.38 21.58 21.24
N THR A 490 6.60 22.42 22.26
CA THR A 490 6.22 22.11 23.65
C THR A 490 4.86 22.71 24.03
N ALA A 491 4.24 22.20 25.10
CA ALA A 491 2.89 22.58 25.49
C ALA A 491 2.68 24.07 25.89
N ARG A 492 3.76 24.87 25.96
CA ARG A 492 3.76 26.26 26.43
C ARG A 492 3.23 27.28 25.41
N ASP A 493 3.19 26.94 24.12
CA ASP A 493 2.78 27.89 23.07
C ASP A 493 1.28 27.78 22.77
N ALA A 494 0.47 28.60 23.44
CA ALA A 494 -0.99 28.61 23.27
C ALA A 494 -1.38 29.19 21.90
N GLY A 495 -1.85 28.33 20.98
CA GLY A 495 -2.49 28.76 19.72
C GLY A 495 -2.01 28.07 18.44
N ALA A 496 -0.86 27.39 18.43
CA ALA A 496 -0.36 26.65 17.26
C ALA A 496 -0.88 25.21 17.19
N ALA A 497 -1.01 24.67 15.97
CA ALA A 497 -1.17 23.23 15.77
C ALA A 497 0.04 22.49 16.37
N ARG A 498 -0.17 21.29 16.94
CA ARG A 498 0.84 20.56 17.73
C ARG A 498 0.89 19.11 17.29
N ASN A 499 2.04 18.48 17.51
CA ASN A 499 2.15 17.04 17.47
C ASN A 499 1.10 16.38 18.39
N PRO A 500 0.22 15.50 17.86
CA PRO A 500 -0.78 14.83 18.67
C PRO A 500 -0.19 13.92 19.75
N LEU A 501 0.97 13.30 19.49
CA LEU A 501 1.65 12.41 20.42
C LEU A 501 2.85 13.14 21.04
N THR A 502 3.07 12.94 22.35
CA THR A 502 4.29 13.43 23.00
C THR A 502 5.52 12.66 22.52
N LEU A 503 6.73 13.23 22.68
CA LEU A 503 7.98 12.54 22.30
C LEU A 503 8.13 11.18 23.01
N ASP A 504 7.74 11.09 24.29
CA ASP A 504 7.75 9.83 25.05
C ASP A 504 6.76 8.79 24.48
N GLU A 505 5.57 9.23 24.08
CA GLU A 505 4.59 8.37 23.42
C GLU A 505 5.09 7.90 22.05
N LEU A 506 5.85 8.75 21.34
CA LEU A 506 6.47 8.41 20.06
C LEU A 506 7.63 7.45 20.19
N ILE A 507 8.45 7.57 21.22
CA ILE A 507 9.47 6.56 21.55
C ILE A 507 8.77 5.22 21.73
N SER A 508 7.76 5.12 22.60
CA SER A 508 7.03 3.86 22.80
C SER A 508 6.32 3.34 21.54
N PHE A 509 5.68 4.22 20.76
CA PHE A 509 4.98 3.84 19.53
C PHE A 509 5.93 3.34 18.45
N SER A 510 7.03 4.06 18.21
CA SER A 510 8.02 3.69 17.20
C SER A 510 8.75 2.39 17.54
N ARG A 511 9.00 2.10 18.82
CA ARG A 511 9.52 0.77 19.24
C ARG A 511 8.57 -0.35 18.84
N LYS A 512 7.26 -0.17 19.05
CA LYS A 512 6.25 -1.16 18.64
C LYS A 512 6.26 -1.40 17.13
N LEU A 513 6.28 -0.31 16.34
CA LEU A 513 6.34 -0.39 14.89
C LEU A 513 7.65 -1.05 14.41
N LEU A 514 8.79 -0.73 15.03
CA LEU A 514 10.08 -1.34 14.74
C LEU A 514 10.03 -2.85 14.96
N ASN A 515 9.53 -3.31 16.10
CA ASN A 515 9.44 -4.74 16.41
C ASN A 515 8.54 -5.50 15.44
N ILE A 516 7.42 -4.90 15.04
CA ILE A 516 6.52 -5.47 14.03
C ILE A 516 7.23 -5.57 12.68
N ALA A 517 7.81 -4.45 12.19
CA ALA A 517 8.51 -4.41 10.92
C ALA A 517 9.67 -5.41 10.89
N PHE A 518 10.51 -5.39 11.92
CA PHE A 518 11.65 -6.30 12.06
C PHE A 518 11.20 -7.76 12.02
N THR A 519 10.19 -8.15 12.81
CA THR A 519 9.68 -9.53 12.80
C THR A 519 9.16 -9.94 11.42
N LEU A 520 8.46 -9.04 10.72
CA LEU A 520 7.92 -9.30 9.37
C LEU A 520 8.97 -9.34 8.25
N TYR A 521 10.16 -8.76 8.44
CA TYR A 521 11.29 -8.93 7.51
C TYR A 521 12.18 -10.12 7.89
N TRP A 522 12.36 -10.38 9.20
CA TRP A 522 13.30 -11.37 9.70
C TRP A 522 12.79 -12.81 9.66
N ARG A 523 11.49 -13.05 9.89
CA ARG A 523 10.90 -14.40 10.06
C ARG A 523 10.10 -14.92 8.86
N GLU A 524 10.30 -14.40 7.65
CA GLU A 524 9.46 -14.77 6.48
C GLU A 524 9.47 -16.26 6.13
N ASP A 525 10.53 -17.03 6.45
CA ASP A 525 10.60 -18.47 6.14
C ASP A 525 9.64 -19.36 6.96
N GLN A 526 9.16 -18.89 8.13
CA GLN A 526 8.23 -19.64 9.00
C GLN A 526 6.78 -19.16 8.90
N THR A 527 6.59 -17.96 8.36
CA THR A 527 5.31 -17.27 8.33
C THR A 527 4.87 -17.19 6.89
N ASN A 528 3.72 -17.75 6.53
CA ASN A 528 3.09 -17.57 5.23
C ASN A 528 2.73 -16.07 4.98
N VAL A 529 3.66 -15.13 5.02
CA VAL A 529 3.42 -13.66 4.95
C VAL A 529 2.87 -13.26 3.58
N GLN A 530 3.16 -14.05 2.54
CA GLN A 530 2.71 -13.81 1.17
C GLN A 530 1.25 -14.23 0.92
N GLU A 531 0.79 -15.31 1.57
CA GLU A 531 -0.56 -15.86 1.42
C GLU A 531 -1.47 -15.62 2.63
N GLY A 532 -0.85 -15.34 3.78
CA GLY A 532 -1.52 -15.14 5.06
C GLY A 532 -2.16 -13.76 5.15
N ALA A 533 -3.44 -13.78 5.53
CA ALA A 533 -4.14 -12.59 5.96
C ALA A 533 -3.96 -12.39 7.46
N VAL A 534 -4.02 -11.14 7.89
CA VAL A 534 -4.16 -10.80 9.31
C VAL A 534 -5.53 -11.30 9.77
N PRO A 535 -5.62 -12.11 10.83
CA PRO A 535 -6.90 -12.62 11.32
C PRO A 535 -7.89 -11.47 11.59
N GLY A 536 -9.12 -11.59 11.09
CA GLY A 536 -10.20 -10.64 11.36
C GLY A 536 -10.22 -9.37 10.49
N VAL A 537 -9.23 -9.15 9.60
CA VAL A 537 -9.23 -8.01 8.67
C VAL A 537 -8.86 -8.44 7.25
N ASN A 538 -9.33 -7.70 6.25
CA ASN A 538 -9.04 -7.98 4.84
C ASN A 538 -7.72 -7.36 4.39
N VAL A 539 -6.63 -7.76 5.05
CA VAL A 539 -5.29 -7.19 4.84
C VAL A 539 -4.26 -8.30 4.90
N LYS A 540 -3.33 -8.33 3.94
CA LYS A 540 -2.24 -9.30 3.93
C LYS A 540 -1.10 -8.81 4.82
N TRP A 541 -0.28 -9.74 5.31
CA TRP A 541 0.89 -9.36 6.12
C TRP A 541 1.88 -8.46 5.36
N ILE A 542 1.96 -8.58 4.03
CA ILE A 542 2.75 -7.67 3.20
C ILE A 542 2.25 -6.22 3.27
N ASP A 543 0.93 -6.00 3.28
CA ASP A 543 0.34 -4.65 3.36
C ASP A 543 0.59 -4.04 4.75
N VAL A 544 0.52 -4.87 5.81
CA VAL A 544 0.90 -4.47 7.17
C VAL A 544 2.35 -4.02 7.21
N ARG A 545 3.26 -4.83 6.66
CA ARG A 545 4.69 -4.53 6.58
C ARG A 545 4.92 -3.18 5.91
N GLU A 546 4.32 -2.94 4.75
CA GLU A 546 4.47 -1.67 4.03
C GLU A 546 3.89 -0.46 4.78
N LYS A 547 2.76 -0.60 5.45
CA LYS A 547 2.15 0.48 6.27
C LYS A 547 3.03 0.83 7.46
N VAL A 548 3.43 -0.17 8.23
CA VAL A 548 4.28 -0.02 9.42
C VAL A 548 5.63 0.58 9.04
N THR A 549 6.30 0.03 8.03
CA THR A 549 7.61 0.54 7.56
C THR A 549 7.54 2.00 7.11
N ARG A 550 6.50 2.40 6.36
CA ARG A 550 6.34 3.80 5.93
C ARG A 550 6.18 4.78 7.09
N CYS A 551 5.35 4.43 8.08
CA CYS A 551 5.20 5.27 9.26
C CYS A 551 6.49 5.31 10.09
N LEU A 552 7.13 4.15 10.29
CA LEU A 552 8.38 4.02 11.03
C LEU A 552 9.50 4.86 10.41
N LEU A 553 9.69 4.78 9.10
CA LEU A 553 10.67 5.59 8.36
C LEU A 553 10.40 7.09 8.48
N ALA A 554 9.12 7.50 8.45
CA ALA A 554 8.75 8.90 8.62
C ALA A 554 9.06 9.42 10.04
N ILE A 555 8.90 8.59 11.07
CA ILE A 555 9.29 8.94 12.45
C ILE A 555 10.82 8.98 12.58
N HIS A 556 11.51 7.94 12.10
CA HIS A 556 12.97 7.87 12.13
C HIS A 556 13.62 9.06 11.38
N ALA A 557 13.04 9.50 10.26
CA ALA A 557 13.53 10.67 9.53
C ALA A 557 13.43 11.99 10.33
N ARG A 558 12.52 12.08 11.32
CA ARG A 558 12.47 13.22 12.27
C ARG A 558 13.60 13.11 13.29
N ASP A 559 13.77 11.92 13.86
CA ASP A 559 14.83 11.64 14.85
C ASP A 559 16.24 11.81 14.26
N SER A 560 16.46 11.37 13.01
CA SER A 560 17.74 11.56 12.30
C SER A 560 18.11 13.02 12.10
N ARG A 561 17.13 13.92 11.98
CA ARG A 561 17.37 15.37 11.85
C ARG A 561 17.64 16.01 13.20
N LYS A 562 16.79 15.72 14.18
CA LYS A 562 16.91 16.20 15.55
C LYS A 562 16.60 15.05 16.50
N PRO A 563 17.63 14.46 17.12
CA PRO A 563 17.46 13.31 18.00
C PRO A 563 16.54 13.62 19.17
N PHE A 564 15.56 12.75 19.39
CA PHE A 564 14.66 12.75 20.55
C PHE A 564 14.55 11.38 21.22
N THR A 565 15.03 10.33 20.55
CA THR A 565 15.06 8.96 21.09
C THR A 565 16.37 8.65 21.84
N PRO A 566 16.37 7.69 22.78
CA PRO A 566 17.60 7.16 23.38
C PRO A 566 18.54 6.51 22.34
N PRO A 567 19.87 6.46 22.56
CA PRO A 567 20.83 5.96 21.58
C PRO A 567 20.55 4.57 20.99
N ASP A 568 20.06 3.62 21.82
CA ASP A 568 19.82 2.23 21.40
C ASP A 568 18.38 1.96 20.98
N HIS A 569 17.54 2.99 20.92
CA HIS A 569 16.10 2.87 20.68
C HIS A 569 15.76 2.17 19.36
N TRP A 570 16.56 2.44 18.33
CA TRP A 570 16.37 1.88 17.00
C TRP A 570 17.03 0.51 16.82
N LEU A 571 17.96 0.13 17.71
CA LEU A 571 18.78 -1.06 17.54
C LEU A 571 18.07 -2.32 18.02
N VAL A 572 18.27 -3.43 17.29
CA VAL A 572 17.69 -4.76 17.58
C VAL A 572 18.81 -5.78 17.92
N THR A 573 19.90 -5.29 18.51
CA THR A 573 21.13 -6.06 18.79
C THR A 573 20.94 -7.24 19.74
N SER A 574 19.93 -7.22 20.61
CA SER A 574 19.63 -8.35 21.51
C SER A 574 19.00 -9.56 20.82
N GLN A 575 18.48 -9.40 19.60
CA GLN A 575 17.80 -10.47 18.86
C GLN A 575 18.65 -11.08 17.74
N ILE A 576 19.84 -10.51 17.47
CA ILE A 576 20.68 -10.85 16.31
C ILE A 576 22.13 -11.03 16.77
N ASP A 577 22.75 -12.14 16.38
CA ASP A 577 24.21 -12.23 16.38
C ASP A 577 24.76 -11.47 15.15
N LEU A 578 25.41 -10.35 15.40
CA LEU A 578 25.85 -9.42 14.35
C LEU A 578 26.95 -10.02 13.46
N THR A 579 27.77 -10.93 13.98
CA THR A 579 28.85 -11.57 13.20
C THR A 579 28.27 -12.49 12.13
N SER A 580 27.39 -13.41 12.53
CA SER A 580 26.69 -14.29 11.58
C SER A 580 25.73 -13.54 10.66
N PHE A 581 25.19 -12.39 11.10
CA PHE A 581 24.38 -11.52 10.24
C PHE A 581 25.19 -10.99 9.05
N ILE A 582 26.42 -10.49 9.27
CA ILE A 582 27.29 -9.97 8.21
C ILE A 582 27.58 -11.08 7.19
N GLU A 583 28.06 -12.24 7.64
CA GLU A 583 28.42 -13.36 6.77
C GLU A 583 27.25 -13.81 5.89
N ALA A 584 26.07 -13.97 6.48
CA ALA A 584 24.89 -14.40 5.75
C ALA A 584 24.34 -13.31 4.81
N ALA A 585 24.43 -12.03 5.17
CA ALA A 585 24.06 -10.93 4.26
C ALA A 585 24.95 -10.91 3.00
N ILE A 586 26.24 -11.22 3.16
CA ILE A 586 27.19 -11.35 2.03
C ILE A 586 26.80 -12.53 1.13
N ILE A 587 26.50 -13.69 1.71
CA ILE A 587 26.09 -14.88 0.96
C ILE A 587 24.79 -14.61 0.19
N GLU A 588 23.80 -14.00 0.84
CA GLU A 588 22.52 -13.66 0.23
C GLU A 588 22.71 -12.68 -0.95
N GLU A 589 23.55 -11.65 -0.81
CA GLU A 589 23.89 -10.73 -1.91
C GLU A 589 24.57 -11.47 -3.07
N MET A 590 25.53 -12.35 -2.78
CA MET A 590 26.22 -13.14 -3.81
C MET A 590 25.27 -14.08 -4.57
N GLN A 591 24.25 -14.64 -3.91
CA GLN A 591 23.23 -15.47 -4.56
C GLN A 591 22.31 -14.67 -5.48
N LEU A 592 22.11 -13.38 -5.20
CA LEU A 592 21.30 -12.48 -6.00
C LEU A 592 22.06 -11.88 -7.20
N LEU A 593 23.39 -11.99 -7.24
CA LEU A 593 24.19 -11.63 -8.41
C LEU A 593 23.84 -12.57 -9.58
N GLN A 594 22.91 -12.12 -10.41
CA GLN A 594 22.49 -12.86 -11.59
C GLN A 594 23.50 -12.74 -12.73
N PRO A 595 23.61 -13.76 -13.61
CA PRO A 595 24.42 -13.65 -14.82
C PRO A 595 23.95 -12.50 -15.73
N PRO A 596 24.85 -11.93 -16.57
CA PRO A 596 24.50 -10.84 -17.48
C PRO A 596 23.32 -11.23 -18.38
N GLY A 597 22.26 -10.41 -18.38
CA GLY A 597 21.07 -10.61 -19.23
C GLY A 597 19.86 -11.26 -18.54
N ALA A 598 19.95 -11.63 -17.26
CA ALA A 598 18.81 -12.11 -16.48
C ALA A 598 17.94 -10.94 -15.95
N ARG A 599 16.64 -11.21 -15.75
CA ARG A 599 15.68 -10.16 -15.32
C ARG A 599 15.93 -9.77 -13.85
N PRO A 600 16.09 -8.48 -13.53
CA PRO A 600 16.32 -8.03 -12.16
C PRO A 600 15.16 -8.45 -11.26
N LEU A 601 15.50 -8.97 -10.08
CA LEU A 601 14.51 -9.36 -9.07
C LEU A 601 13.84 -8.11 -8.52
N THR A 602 12.52 -8.16 -8.43
CA THR A 602 11.72 -7.11 -7.78
C THR A 602 12.12 -6.98 -6.30
N LYS A 603 11.94 -5.80 -5.70
CA LYS A 603 12.18 -5.59 -4.24
C LYS A 603 11.50 -6.63 -3.35
N ARG A 604 10.33 -7.13 -3.78
CA ARG A 604 9.55 -8.20 -3.14
C ARG A 604 10.20 -9.59 -3.28
N GLN A 605 10.84 -9.87 -4.40
CA GLN A 605 11.59 -11.13 -4.60
C GLN A 605 12.91 -11.11 -3.84
N VAL A 606 13.58 -9.96 -3.75
CA VAL A 606 14.82 -9.79 -2.96
C VAL A 606 14.55 -9.96 -1.47
N SER A 607 13.50 -9.34 -0.91
CA SER A 607 13.16 -9.53 0.51
C SER A 607 12.84 -10.98 0.87
N TYR A 608 12.33 -11.76 -0.11
CA TYR A 608 11.95 -13.16 0.05
C TYR A 608 13.15 -14.11 -0.01
N LEU A 609 14.07 -13.89 -0.95
CA LEU A 609 15.29 -14.70 -1.09
C LEU A 609 16.35 -14.33 -0.04
N SER A 610 16.18 -13.17 0.60
CA SER A 610 17.18 -12.58 1.49
C SER A 610 16.54 -11.74 2.61
N PRO A 611 16.18 -12.38 3.75
CA PRO A 611 15.65 -11.68 4.91
C PRO A 611 16.57 -10.58 5.45
N ARG A 612 17.89 -10.79 5.40
CA ARG A 612 18.88 -9.83 5.91
C ARG A 612 18.98 -8.60 5.01
N LEU A 613 19.01 -8.77 3.69
CA LEU A 613 18.92 -7.64 2.77
C LEU A 613 17.54 -6.99 2.84
N GLY A 614 16.48 -7.74 3.15
CA GLY A 614 15.16 -7.20 3.47
C GLY A 614 15.19 -6.18 4.60
N VAL A 615 15.86 -6.49 5.72
CA VAL A 615 16.10 -5.56 6.84
C VAL A 615 16.98 -4.38 6.40
N LEU A 616 18.12 -4.65 5.76
CA LEU A 616 19.08 -3.60 5.35
C LEU A 616 18.51 -2.62 4.32
N HIS A 617 17.60 -3.04 3.45
CA HIS A 617 17.00 -2.16 2.44
C HIS A 617 15.81 -1.35 2.96
N ASN A 618 15.07 -1.86 3.95
CA ASN A 618 13.80 -1.26 4.37
C ASN A 618 13.85 -0.61 5.76
N ILE A 619 14.63 -1.18 6.68
CA ILE A 619 14.81 -0.70 8.05
C ILE A 619 16.28 -0.78 8.49
N PRO A 620 17.24 -0.22 7.71
CA PRO A 620 18.67 -0.39 8.00
C PRO A 620 19.10 0.13 9.37
N PHE A 621 18.43 1.16 9.89
CA PHE A 621 18.69 1.73 11.21
C PHE A 621 18.44 0.75 12.37
N ALA A 622 17.81 -0.41 12.11
CA ALA A 622 17.73 -1.52 13.05
C ALA A 622 19.10 -2.16 13.34
N ILE A 623 20.06 -1.98 12.42
CA ILE A 623 21.41 -2.51 12.48
C ILE A 623 22.39 -1.34 12.78
N PRO A 624 23.33 -1.53 13.73
CA PRO A 624 24.33 -0.53 14.07
C PRO A 624 25.06 0.03 12.84
N PHE A 625 25.42 1.31 12.89
CA PHE A 625 26.01 2.01 11.76
C PHE A 625 27.38 1.43 11.37
N ASP A 626 28.23 1.15 12.35
CA ASP A 626 29.52 0.48 12.18
C ASP A 626 29.37 -0.88 11.49
N VAL A 627 28.40 -1.71 11.91
CA VAL A 627 28.10 -3.00 11.28
C VAL A 627 27.67 -2.82 9.82
N ARG A 628 26.81 -1.83 9.52
CA ARG A 628 26.41 -1.53 8.13
C ARG A 628 27.59 -1.05 7.28
N VAL A 629 28.53 -0.29 7.85
CA VAL A 629 29.77 0.08 7.16
C VAL A 629 30.63 -1.15 6.90
N MET A 630 30.74 -2.10 7.84
CA MET A 630 31.44 -3.37 7.60
C MET A 630 30.80 -4.16 6.46
N ILE A 631 29.47 -4.28 6.42
CA ILE A 631 28.74 -4.95 5.34
C ILE A 631 29.00 -4.26 3.99
N PHE A 632 28.92 -2.92 3.95
CA PHE A 632 29.27 -2.14 2.77
C PHE A 632 30.69 -2.42 2.28
N ARG A 633 31.68 -2.43 3.19
CA ARG A 633 33.07 -2.76 2.86
C ARG A 633 33.21 -4.19 2.35
N SER A 634 32.47 -5.14 2.89
CA SER A 634 32.46 -6.53 2.41
C SER A 634 31.83 -6.66 1.01
N PHE A 635 30.76 -5.93 0.70
CA PHE A 635 30.18 -5.90 -0.65
C PHE A 635 31.16 -5.33 -1.67
N VAL A 636 31.80 -4.21 -1.34
CA VAL A 636 32.86 -3.60 -2.16
C VAL A 636 34.03 -4.56 -2.36
N ALA A 637 34.50 -5.24 -1.30
CA ALA A 637 35.58 -6.20 -1.40
C ALA A 637 35.22 -7.42 -2.29
N SER A 638 33.98 -7.90 -2.23
CA SER A 638 33.48 -8.96 -3.10
C SER A 638 33.46 -8.52 -4.57
N ASP A 639 33.01 -7.30 -4.84
CA ASP A 639 33.02 -6.71 -6.19
C ASP A 639 34.46 -6.48 -6.72
N MET A 640 35.39 -6.06 -5.87
CA MET A 640 36.81 -5.98 -6.23
C MET A 640 37.40 -7.33 -6.63
N GLN A 641 37.03 -8.40 -5.93
CA GLN A 641 37.48 -9.75 -6.24
C GLN A 641 36.91 -10.25 -7.57
N SER A 642 35.62 -10.00 -7.84
CA SER A 642 34.98 -10.39 -9.10
C SER A 642 35.61 -9.69 -10.32
N HIS A 643 36.10 -8.46 -10.16
CA HIS A 643 36.79 -7.69 -11.20
C HIS A 643 38.31 -7.96 -11.28
N GLY A 644 38.84 -8.91 -10.50
CA GLY A 644 40.23 -9.36 -10.57
C GLY A 644 41.26 -8.42 -9.90
N ALA A 645 40.82 -7.48 -9.07
CA ALA A 645 41.69 -6.51 -8.40
C ALA A 645 42.48 -7.08 -7.20
N GLY A 646 42.17 -8.30 -6.73
CA GLY A 646 42.79 -8.92 -5.54
C GLY A 646 43.75 -10.10 -5.79
N GLY A 647 43.98 -10.50 -7.04
CA GLY A 647 44.82 -11.67 -7.37
C GLY A 647 46.29 -11.32 -7.69
N PRO A 648 47.23 -12.29 -7.75
CA PRO A 648 48.63 -12.06 -8.15
C PRO A 648 48.78 -11.42 -9.55
N ARG A 649 47.75 -11.54 -10.41
CA ARG A 649 47.69 -10.93 -11.74
C ARG A 649 47.21 -9.46 -11.74
N ALA A 650 46.75 -8.91 -10.61
CA ALA A 650 46.33 -7.52 -10.50
C ALA A 650 47.49 -6.53 -10.79
N PHE A 651 48.73 -6.94 -10.50
CA PHE A 651 49.94 -6.18 -10.82
C PHE A 651 50.26 -6.14 -12.32
N LEU A 652 49.78 -7.10 -13.12
CA LEU A 652 50.09 -7.19 -14.56
C LEU A 652 49.15 -6.35 -15.45
N ASN A 653 48.06 -5.83 -14.89
CA ASN A 653 47.01 -5.11 -15.61
C ASN A 653 46.84 -3.64 -15.17
N ARG A 654 47.84 -3.05 -14.49
CA ARG A 654 47.80 -1.63 -14.11
C ARG A 654 47.90 -0.76 -15.36
N ARG A 655 46.92 0.12 -15.54
CA ARG A 655 46.94 1.12 -16.62
C ARG A 655 47.64 2.36 -16.08
N ASN A 656 48.81 2.68 -16.62
CA ASN A 656 49.51 3.92 -16.29
C ASN A 656 48.79 5.11 -16.97
N ILE A 657 48.37 6.07 -16.17
CA ILE A 657 47.75 7.33 -16.57
C ILE A 657 48.68 8.47 -16.21
N VAL A 658 49.18 9.12 -17.25
CA VAL A 658 50.09 10.24 -17.15
C VAL A 658 49.30 11.53 -16.91
N ILE A 659 49.61 12.33 -15.89
CA ILE A 659 48.91 13.58 -15.53
C ILE A 659 49.90 14.75 -15.43
N ARG A 660 49.58 15.89 -16.06
CA ARG A 660 50.38 17.13 -15.91
C ARG A 660 50.00 17.87 -14.63
N ARG A 661 50.98 18.26 -13.78
CA ARG A 661 50.70 18.96 -12.51
C ARG A 661 49.91 20.25 -12.65
N GLY A 662 50.09 20.99 -13.75
CA GLY A 662 49.35 22.22 -14.01
C GLY A 662 47.95 22.05 -14.61
N HIS A 663 47.54 20.81 -14.93
CA HIS A 663 46.29 20.52 -15.64
C HIS A 663 45.60 19.28 -15.03
N ILE A 664 45.59 19.16 -13.70
CA ILE A 664 45.15 17.94 -13.00
C ILE A 664 43.68 17.61 -13.31
N ALA A 665 42.77 18.58 -13.16
CA ALA A 665 41.36 18.32 -13.46
C ALA A 665 41.14 17.98 -14.94
N GLU A 666 41.70 18.75 -15.86
CA GLU A 666 41.52 18.55 -17.31
C GLU A 666 42.09 17.20 -17.77
N ASP A 667 43.33 16.88 -17.40
CA ASP A 667 43.95 15.59 -17.74
C ASP A 667 43.21 14.44 -17.08
N GLY A 668 42.78 14.61 -15.83
CA GLY A 668 41.96 13.64 -15.11
C GLY A 668 40.68 13.33 -15.88
N PHE A 669 39.91 14.35 -16.23
CA PHE A 669 38.68 14.19 -16.99
C PHE A 669 38.92 13.53 -18.36
N ASN A 670 39.85 14.05 -19.16
CA ASN A 670 40.09 13.55 -20.51
C ASN A 670 40.63 12.11 -20.53
N LYS A 671 41.45 11.72 -19.54
CA LYS A 671 42.13 10.42 -19.54
C LYS A 671 41.40 9.35 -18.75
N LEU A 672 40.54 9.71 -17.80
CA LEU A 672 39.85 8.76 -16.92
C LEU A 672 38.37 8.59 -17.23
N SER A 673 37.73 9.51 -17.98
CA SER A 673 36.29 9.42 -18.27
C SER A 673 35.88 8.12 -18.96
N ASP A 674 36.72 7.56 -19.83
CA ASP A 674 36.42 6.30 -20.55
C ASP A 674 37.14 5.07 -19.95
N VAL A 675 37.77 5.23 -18.78
CA VAL A 675 38.53 4.15 -18.12
C VAL A 675 37.66 3.42 -17.13
N ASP A 676 37.78 2.10 -17.09
CA ASP A 676 37.22 1.24 -16.04
C ASP A 676 37.96 1.50 -14.70
N LEU A 677 37.40 2.38 -13.87
CA LEU A 677 38.00 2.83 -12.62
C LEU A 677 37.95 1.76 -11.50
N LYS A 678 37.21 0.65 -11.68
CA LYS A 678 37.22 -0.46 -10.70
C LYS A 678 38.54 -1.24 -10.71
N LYS A 679 39.30 -1.15 -11.80
CA LYS A 679 40.64 -1.73 -11.90
C LYS A 679 41.69 -0.88 -11.17
N PRO A 680 42.81 -1.49 -10.73
CA PRO A 680 43.93 -0.75 -10.20
C PRO A 680 44.49 0.24 -11.23
N LEU A 681 44.65 1.50 -10.82
CA LEU A 681 45.20 2.58 -11.65
C LEU A 681 46.60 2.93 -11.15
N GLU A 682 47.49 3.22 -12.08
CA GLU A 682 48.82 3.76 -11.79
C GLU A 682 48.84 5.19 -12.33
N ILE A 683 49.22 6.16 -11.49
CA ILE A 683 49.33 7.56 -11.90
C ILE A 683 50.80 7.93 -11.99
N SER A 684 51.19 8.59 -13.08
CA SER A 684 52.51 9.20 -13.25
C SER A 684 52.35 10.71 -13.47
N PHE A 685 53.13 11.52 -12.76
CA PHE A 685 53.09 12.97 -12.92
C PHE A 685 54.13 13.44 -13.92
N ILE A 686 53.75 14.43 -14.73
CA ILE A 686 54.66 15.19 -15.58
C ILE A 686 54.75 16.62 -15.03
N ASP A 687 55.98 17.07 -14.83
CA ASP A 687 56.30 18.43 -14.38
C ASP A 687 56.04 19.47 -15.48
N GLN A 688 56.19 20.75 -15.15
CA GLN A 688 56.02 21.85 -16.10
C GLN A 688 57.03 21.84 -17.28
N PHE A 689 58.10 21.04 -17.19
CA PHE A 689 59.15 20.90 -18.20
C PHE A 689 58.99 19.64 -19.06
N GLY A 690 57.90 18.90 -18.88
CA GLY A 690 57.60 17.70 -19.66
C GLY A 690 58.36 16.44 -19.21
N LYS A 691 58.97 16.46 -18.02
CA LYS A 691 59.68 15.30 -17.46
C LYS A 691 58.78 14.52 -16.52
N GLU A 692 58.87 13.19 -16.61
CA GLU A 692 58.22 12.28 -15.69
C GLU A 692 58.87 12.40 -14.31
N GLU A 693 58.05 12.61 -13.30
CA GLU A 693 58.49 12.70 -11.91
C GLU A 693 58.68 11.30 -11.34
N ALA A 694 59.77 11.12 -10.57
CA ALA A 694 60.06 9.83 -9.94
C ALA A 694 59.04 9.54 -8.80
N GLY A 695 57.98 8.80 -9.13
CA GLY A 695 57.01 8.29 -8.17
C GLY A 695 57.33 6.85 -7.73
N ILE A 696 57.18 6.55 -6.44
CA ILE A 696 57.19 5.17 -5.94
C ILE A 696 55.72 4.71 -5.89
N ASP A 697 55.34 3.81 -6.80
CA ASP A 697 53.96 3.32 -6.91
C ASP A 697 53.62 2.29 -5.82
N GLY A 698 53.38 2.81 -4.62
CA GLY A 698 52.79 2.11 -3.47
C GLY A 698 51.37 2.60 -3.13
N GLY A 699 50.62 3.14 -4.11
CA GLY A 699 49.30 3.76 -3.90
C GLY A 699 49.31 5.25 -3.52
N GLY A 700 50.50 5.80 -3.26
CA GLY A 700 50.66 7.22 -2.92
C GLY A 700 50.29 8.18 -4.04
N VAL A 701 50.83 7.94 -5.23
CA VAL A 701 50.69 8.86 -6.37
C VAL A 701 49.22 9.00 -6.82
N PHE A 702 48.44 7.92 -6.74
CA PHE A 702 47.01 7.97 -7.00
C PHE A 702 46.27 8.85 -5.98
N LYS A 703 46.55 8.68 -4.68
CA LYS A 703 45.92 9.49 -3.62
C LYS A 703 46.30 10.97 -3.73
N GLU A 704 47.53 11.28 -4.16
CA GLU A 704 47.97 12.65 -4.44
C GLU A 704 47.13 13.29 -5.55
N PHE A 705 47.05 12.62 -6.70
CA PHE A 705 46.22 13.03 -7.81
C PHE A 705 44.77 13.22 -7.39
N PHE A 706 44.23 12.26 -6.64
CA PHE A 706 42.85 12.28 -6.17
C PHE A 706 42.56 13.48 -5.26
N THR A 707 43.45 13.77 -4.32
CA THR A 707 43.31 14.91 -3.39
C THR A 707 43.34 16.23 -4.15
N ALA A 708 44.30 16.40 -5.08
CA ALA A 708 44.42 17.60 -5.88
C ALA A 708 43.21 17.79 -6.82
N LEU A 709 42.77 16.70 -7.46
CA LEU A 709 41.58 16.69 -8.29
C LEU A 709 40.34 17.13 -7.51
N CYS A 710 40.10 16.55 -6.32
CA CYS A 710 38.96 16.93 -5.47
C CYS A 710 38.98 18.42 -5.13
N LYS A 711 40.14 18.99 -4.83
CA LYS A 711 40.28 20.43 -4.55
C LYS A 711 39.88 21.30 -5.74
N GLU A 712 40.26 20.92 -6.96
CA GLU A 712 39.93 21.68 -8.18
C GLU A 712 38.48 21.51 -8.64
N VAL A 713 37.90 20.30 -8.51
CA VAL A 713 36.54 20.03 -9.02
C VAL A 713 35.43 20.51 -8.08
N PHE A 714 35.71 20.63 -6.78
CA PHE A 714 34.77 21.18 -5.79
C PHE A 714 34.95 22.68 -5.53
N ASP A 715 35.87 23.34 -6.25
CA ASP A 715 36.00 24.80 -6.19
C ASP A 715 34.72 25.46 -6.74
N THR A 716 34.06 26.25 -5.90
CA THR A 716 32.86 27.02 -6.27
C THR A 716 33.11 28.01 -7.41
N ASN A 717 34.35 28.48 -7.59
CA ASN A 717 34.72 29.40 -8.68
C ASN A 717 34.59 28.75 -10.07
N ARG A 718 34.56 27.42 -10.15
CA ARG A 718 34.34 26.68 -11.40
C ARG A 718 32.89 26.78 -11.90
N GLY A 719 31.97 27.22 -11.03
CA GLY A 719 30.55 27.37 -11.34
C GLY A 719 29.75 26.07 -11.39
N LEU A 720 30.37 24.92 -11.08
CA LEU A 720 29.65 23.66 -10.91
C LEU A 720 28.95 23.60 -9.55
N TRP A 721 29.57 24.07 -8.48
CA TRP A 721 29.01 23.95 -7.13
C TRP A 721 28.70 25.30 -6.50
N LEU A 722 27.69 25.33 -5.64
CA LEU A 722 27.39 26.43 -4.73
C LEU A 722 27.46 25.93 -3.28
N THR A 723 27.62 26.85 -2.34
CA THR A 723 27.59 26.57 -0.90
C THR A 723 26.42 27.26 -0.22
N ASN A 724 25.81 26.57 0.75
CA ASN A 724 24.83 27.21 1.63
C ASN A 724 25.53 28.00 2.76
N LYS A 725 24.75 28.57 3.69
CA LYS A 725 25.28 29.33 4.85
C LYS A 725 26.17 28.51 5.78
N HIS A 726 26.16 27.18 5.66
CA HIS A 726 26.98 26.24 6.43
C HIS A 726 28.22 25.74 5.67
N ASN A 727 28.53 26.32 4.50
CA ASN A 727 29.59 25.87 3.59
C ASN A 727 29.41 24.44 3.06
N GLU A 728 28.17 23.96 2.98
CA GLU A 728 27.85 22.65 2.43
C GLU A 728 27.58 22.78 0.93
N LEU A 729 28.21 21.93 0.12
CA LEU A 729 28.14 21.98 -1.33
C LEU A 729 26.85 21.36 -1.88
N TYR A 730 26.31 21.98 -2.92
CA TYR A 730 25.23 21.45 -3.73
C TYR A 730 25.40 21.87 -5.21
N PRO A 731 24.80 21.13 -6.16
CA PRO A 731 24.89 21.45 -7.58
C PRO A 731 24.36 22.85 -7.88
N ASN A 732 25.10 23.62 -8.69
CA ASN A 732 24.65 24.94 -9.14
C ASN A 732 23.38 24.79 -10.00
N PRO A 733 22.23 25.40 -9.63
CA PRO A 733 20.97 25.27 -10.35
C PRO A 733 20.92 26.06 -11.67
N HIS A 734 21.90 26.94 -11.92
CA HIS A 734 21.87 27.85 -13.08
C HIS A 734 22.14 27.16 -14.41
N SER A 735 21.62 27.75 -15.49
CA SER A 735 21.73 27.26 -16.87
C SER A 735 23.15 26.83 -17.29
N TYR A 736 24.19 27.59 -16.91
CA TYR A 736 25.60 27.24 -17.18
C TYR A 736 25.94 25.81 -16.72
N ALA A 737 25.53 25.40 -15.51
CA ALA A 737 25.86 24.09 -14.96
C ALA A 737 25.04 22.94 -15.59
N THR A 738 23.99 23.26 -16.36
CA THR A 738 23.15 22.28 -17.07
C THR A 738 23.61 22.00 -18.51
N GLU A 739 24.63 22.70 -19.00
CA GLU A 739 25.20 22.47 -20.32
C GLU A 739 25.82 21.06 -20.44
N THR A 740 25.74 20.45 -21.62
CA THR A 740 26.19 19.07 -21.86
C THR A 740 27.64 18.81 -21.41
N HIS A 741 28.55 19.77 -21.61
CA HIS A 741 29.93 19.66 -21.15
C HIS A 741 30.02 19.61 -19.62
N ASN A 742 29.26 20.44 -18.91
CA ASN A 742 29.25 20.50 -17.45
C ASN A 742 28.52 19.29 -16.83
N LEU A 743 27.49 18.76 -17.48
CA LEU A 743 26.88 17.48 -17.09
C LEU A 743 27.89 16.32 -17.18
N ALA A 744 28.73 16.29 -18.22
CA ALA A 744 29.80 15.30 -18.28
C ALA A 744 30.80 15.44 -17.11
N TRP A 745 31.11 16.66 -16.68
CA TRP A 745 31.90 16.89 -15.47
C TRP A 745 31.23 16.36 -14.21
N TYR A 746 29.91 16.56 -14.05
CA TYR A 746 29.17 15.97 -12.92
C TYR A 746 29.27 14.45 -12.90
N SER A 747 29.06 13.80 -14.05
CA SER A 747 29.24 12.34 -14.18
C SER A 747 30.64 11.91 -13.80
N PHE A 748 31.67 12.58 -14.33
CA PHE A 748 33.05 12.30 -13.97
C PHE A 748 33.31 12.46 -12.47
N ILE A 749 32.83 13.54 -11.83
CA ILE A 749 32.98 13.75 -10.39
C ILE A 749 32.25 12.66 -9.60
N GLY A 750 31.08 12.22 -10.06
CA GLY A 750 30.36 11.07 -9.52
C GLY A 750 31.21 9.79 -9.53
N ARG A 751 31.87 9.50 -10.66
CA ARG A 751 32.78 8.34 -10.80
C ARG A 751 33.97 8.44 -9.85
N ILE A 752 34.55 9.64 -9.73
CA ILE A 752 35.69 9.90 -8.84
C ILE A 752 35.31 9.74 -7.36
N LEU A 753 34.18 10.29 -6.92
CA LEU A 753 33.70 10.06 -5.54
C LEU A 753 33.31 8.60 -5.30
N GLY A 754 32.71 7.95 -6.29
CA GLY A 754 32.46 6.51 -6.25
C GLY A 754 33.74 5.70 -6.08
N LYS A 755 34.83 6.10 -6.77
CA LYS A 755 36.16 5.51 -6.61
C LYS A 755 36.74 5.71 -5.21
N ALA A 756 36.57 6.89 -4.60
CA ALA A 756 36.95 7.11 -3.20
C ALA A 756 36.19 6.18 -2.25
N LEU A 757 34.87 6.07 -2.40
CA LEU A 757 34.06 5.14 -1.62
C LEU A 757 34.51 3.69 -1.81
N TYR A 758 34.81 3.30 -3.05
CA TYR A 758 35.26 1.97 -3.44
C TYR A 758 36.62 1.63 -2.80
N GLU A 759 37.60 2.54 -2.80
CA GLU A 759 38.92 2.30 -2.19
C GLU A 759 39.01 2.63 -0.70
N GLY A 760 37.96 3.22 -0.10
CA GLY A 760 37.98 3.66 1.30
C GLY A 760 38.80 4.92 1.56
N ILE A 761 38.97 5.75 0.53
CA ILE A 761 39.66 7.03 0.63
C ILE A 761 38.67 8.08 1.14
N LEU A 762 38.99 8.71 2.28
CA LEU A 762 38.21 9.82 2.81
C LEU A 762 38.46 11.10 1.99
N VAL A 763 37.42 11.90 1.81
CA VAL A 763 37.46 13.17 1.07
C VAL A 763 37.04 14.32 1.99
N ASP A 764 37.83 15.39 2.08
CA ASP A 764 37.51 16.56 2.90
C ASP A 764 36.50 17.48 2.18
N VAL A 765 35.29 16.98 2.00
CA VAL A 765 34.16 17.66 1.37
C VAL A 765 32.90 17.46 2.21
N VAL A 766 32.05 18.49 2.28
CA VAL A 766 30.75 18.42 2.97
C VAL A 766 29.66 18.81 2.00
N PHE A 767 28.69 17.92 1.81
CA PHE A 767 27.55 18.13 0.92
C PHE A 767 26.30 18.53 1.70
N ALA A 768 25.46 19.35 1.09
CA ALA A 768 24.19 19.75 1.70
C ALA A 768 23.28 18.53 1.90
N GLY A 769 22.58 18.48 3.04
CA GLY A 769 21.74 17.33 3.40
C GLY A 769 20.67 16.98 2.36
N PHE A 770 20.06 17.98 1.73
CA PHE A 770 19.06 17.75 0.68
C PHE A 770 19.65 17.12 -0.59
N PHE A 771 20.93 17.39 -0.90
CA PHE A 771 21.63 16.76 -2.02
C PHE A 771 22.00 15.31 -1.66
N LEU A 772 22.54 15.06 -0.46
CA LEU A 772 22.80 13.71 0.04
C LEU A 772 21.54 12.84 0.10
N ALA A 773 20.37 13.43 0.38
CA ALA A 773 19.10 12.70 0.30
C ALA A 773 18.84 12.11 -1.11
N LYS A 774 19.29 12.81 -2.17
CA LYS A 774 19.13 12.34 -3.55
C LYS A 774 20.03 11.15 -3.88
N TRP A 775 21.23 11.09 -3.32
CA TRP A 775 22.15 9.93 -3.45
C TRP A 775 21.47 8.65 -2.95
N LEU A 776 20.64 8.78 -1.91
CA LEU A 776 19.92 7.68 -1.27
C LEU A 776 18.58 7.37 -1.96
N GLY A 777 18.22 8.08 -3.03
CA GLY A 777 16.92 7.98 -3.69
C GLY A 777 15.75 8.45 -2.81
N LYS A 778 16.00 9.36 -1.85
CA LYS A 778 14.98 9.90 -0.93
C LYS A 778 14.44 11.23 -1.45
N GLN A 779 13.15 11.49 -1.21
CA GLN A 779 12.57 12.80 -1.48
C GLN A 779 13.00 13.81 -0.42
N SER A 780 13.07 15.08 -0.82
CA SER A 780 13.33 16.19 0.10
C SER A 780 11.99 16.77 0.56
N PHE A 781 11.95 17.23 1.81
CA PHE A 781 10.76 17.79 2.45
C PHE A 781 10.89 19.30 2.63
N LEU A 782 9.79 19.95 3.03
CA LEU A 782 9.75 21.39 3.32
C LEU A 782 10.86 21.81 4.30
N ASP A 783 11.15 21.00 5.32
CA ASP A 783 12.16 21.34 6.33
C ASP A 783 13.59 21.32 5.78
N ASP A 784 13.87 20.57 4.70
CA ASP A 784 15.18 20.61 4.04
C ASP A 784 15.43 21.98 3.39
N LEU A 785 14.37 22.72 3.06
CA LEU A 785 14.46 24.06 2.49
C LEU A 785 15.11 25.04 3.47
N ALA A 786 14.97 24.84 4.78
CA ALA A 786 15.60 25.69 5.78
C ALA A 786 17.14 25.69 5.65
N SER A 787 17.74 24.59 5.16
CA SER A 787 19.18 24.49 4.92
C SER A 787 19.65 25.14 3.61
N LEU A 788 18.75 25.33 2.64
CA LEU A 788 19.02 25.93 1.34
C LEU A 788 18.69 27.43 1.34
N ASP A 789 17.46 27.75 1.73
CA ASP A 789 16.89 29.10 1.75
C ASP A 789 16.02 29.30 3.01
N PRO A 790 16.62 29.76 4.12
CA PRO A 790 15.91 30.01 5.37
C PRO A 790 14.79 31.04 5.26
N GLU A 791 14.94 32.02 4.36
CA GLU A 791 13.97 33.12 4.21
C GLU A 791 12.71 32.63 3.49
N LEU A 792 12.89 31.89 2.40
CA LEU A 792 11.78 31.23 1.72
C LEU A 792 11.08 30.23 2.64
N TYR A 793 11.82 29.43 3.42
CA TYR A 793 11.23 28.52 4.40
C TYR A 793 10.30 29.25 5.36
N GLN A 794 10.75 30.36 5.97
CA GLN A 794 9.92 31.15 6.88
C GLN A 794 8.69 31.73 6.19
N GLY A 795 8.81 32.20 4.95
CA GLY A 795 7.68 32.66 4.15
C GLY A 795 6.62 31.58 3.89
N LEU A 796 7.05 30.35 3.60
CA LEU A 796 6.14 29.22 3.39
C LEU A 796 5.49 28.72 4.69
N ILE A 797 6.22 28.76 5.81
CA ILE A 797 5.67 28.46 7.13
C ILE A 797 4.63 29.51 7.54
N PHE A 798 4.88 30.80 7.24
CA PHE A 798 3.88 31.85 7.39
C PHE A 798 2.63 31.56 6.54
N LEU A 799 2.80 31.25 5.25
CA LEU A 799 1.68 30.93 4.35
C LEU A 799 0.86 29.72 4.83
N LYS A 800 1.53 28.69 5.39
CA LYS A 800 0.88 27.51 5.98
C LYS A 800 -0.07 27.88 7.11
N HIS A 801 0.34 28.80 7.98
CA HIS A 801 -0.42 29.21 9.17
C HIS A 801 -1.25 30.48 8.98
N TYR A 802 -1.20 31.10 7.79
CA TYR A 802 -1.95 32.30 7.48
C TYR A 802 -3.45 32.08 7.65
N THR A 803 -4.11 32.93 8.44
CA THR A 803 -5.54 32.84 8.77
C THR A 803 -6.42 33.73 7.89
N GLY A 804 -5.83 34.70 7.18
CA GLY A 804 -6.50 35.56 6.20
C GLY A 804 -6.74 34.86 4.86
N ASN A 805 -7.13 35.62 3.82
CA ASN A 805 -7.31 35.09 2.47
C ASN A 805 -5.94 35.06 1.73
N PRO A 806 -5.38 33.88 1.38
CA PRO A 806 -4.08 33.80 0.71
C PRO A 806 -4.01 34.54 -0.63
N GLU A 807 -5.15 34.75 -1.29
CA GLU A 807 -5.22 35.49 -2.56
C GLU A 807 -4.77 36.95 -2.42
N GLU A 808 -4.87 37.54 -1.22
CA GLU A 808 -4.39 38.89 -0.92
C GLU A 808 -2.86 39.02 -1.08
N LEU A 809 -2.14 37.90 -0.94
CA LEU A 809 -0.68 37.86 -1.08
C LEU A 809 -0.24 37.87 -2.55
N SER A 810 -1.18 37.84 -3.51
CA SER A 810 -0.92 37.87 -4.95
C SER A 810 0.09 36.80 -5.42
N LEU A 811 0.08 35.64 -4.76
CA LEU A 811 0.90 34.50 -5.12
C LEU A 811 0.21 33.70 -6.24
N THR A 812 1.00 33.25 -7.22
CA THR A 812 0.57 32.31 -8.26
C THR A 812 1.43 31.05 -8.23
N PHE A 813 1.03 29.99 -8.94
CA PHE A 813 1.83 28.76 -9.07
C PHE A 813 3.02 28.92 -10.04
N ALA A 814 3.75 30.02 -9.94
CA ALA A 814 4.95 30.31 -10.71
C ALA A 814 6.06 30.88 -9.82
N VAL A 815 7.30 30.76 -10.27
CA VAL A 815 8.48 31.31 -9.62
C VAL A 815 9.29 32.12 -10.62
N THR A 816 9.80 33.28 -10.20
CA THR A 816 10.70 34.10 -11.01
C THR A 816 12.14 33.83 -10.60
N GLU A 817 12.98 33.49 -11.58
CA GLU A 817 14.42 33.28 -11.43
C GLU A 817 15.17 34.43 -12.08
N ASP A 818 16.17 34.97 -11.40
CA ASP A 818 17.10 35.93 -11.98
C ASP A 818 18.39 35.17 -12.34
N GLU A 819 18.65 35.03 -13.64
CA GLU A 819 19.89 34.46 -14.14
C GLU A 819 20.65 35.54 -14.94
N PHE A 820 21.80 35.96 -14.41
CA PHE A 820 22.66 36.98 -15.04
C PHE A 820 21.91 38.29 -15.41
N GLY A 821 20.92 38.69 -14.62
CA GLY A 821 20.11 39.90 -14.85
C GLY A 821 18.88 39.68 -15.75
N VAL A 822 18.60 38.44 -16.16
CA VAL A 822 17.40 38.08 -16.94
C VAL A 822 16.40 37.37 -16.04
N ALA A 823 15.26 38.02 -15.79
CA ALA A 823 14.16 37.44 -15.05
C ALA A 823 13.37 36.43 -15.91
N LYS A 824 13.45 35.15 -15.58
CA LYS A 824 12.71 34.05 -16.21
C LYS A 824 11.61 33.56 -15.28
N THR A 825 10.37 33.50 -15.78
CA THR A 825 9.25 32.95 -15.00
C THR A 825 9.07 31.47 -15.34
N VAL A 826 8.99 30.62 -14.32
CA VAL A 826 8.82 29.17 -14.44
C VAL A 826 7.54 28.75 -13.74
N ASP A 827 6.67 28.08 -14.48
CA ASP A 827 5.42 27.52 -13.96
C ASP A 827 5.69 26.25 -13.13
N LEU A 828 5.12 26.20 -11.92
CA LEU A 828 5.24 25.07 -10.99
C LEU A 828 4.24 23.92 -11.30
N CYS A 829 3.22 24.22 -12.11
CA CYS A 829 2.25 23.30 -12.67
C CYS A 829 1.78 23.84 -14.03
N PRO A 830 1.10 23.04 -14.87
CA PRO A 830 0.60 23.51 -16.15
C PRO A 830 -0.25 24.79 -16.00
N ASN A 831 0.14 25.86 -16.69
CA ASN A 831 -0.50 27.18 -16.63
C ASN A 831 -0.44 27.86 -15.24
N GLY A 832 0.60 27.56 -14.44
CA GLY A 832 0.75 27.98 -13.05
C GLY A 832 0.75 29.49 -12.83
N SER A 833 1.32 30.27 -13.76
CA SER A 833 1.30 31.74 -13.72
C SER A 833 -0.11 32.34 -13.66
N ASN A 834 -1.12 31.61 -14.14
CA ASN A 834 -2.52 32.04 -14.15
C ASN A 834 -3.37 31.41 -13.03
N ILE A 835 -2.77 30.62 -12.14
CA ILE A 835 -3.46 29.96 -11.03
C ILE A 835 -3.10 30.66 -9.72
N PRO A 836 -4.03 31.38 -9.08
CA PRO A 836 -3.77 32.04 -7.80
C PRO A 836 -3.69 31.01 -6.66
N VAL A 837 -2.91 31.36 -5.64
CA VAL A 837 -2.86 30.58 -4.38
C VAL A 837 -4.06 30.94 -3.52
N THR A 838 -4.91 29.95 -3.26
CA THR A 838 -6.12 30.03 -2.44
C THR A 838 -5.96 29.23 -1.13
N LYS A 839 -6.92 29.34 -0.23
CA LYS A 839 -6.93 28.57 1.03
C LYS A 839 -6.93 27.06 0.81
N GLU A 840 -7.61 26.60 -0.24
CA GLU A 840 -7.76 25.19 -0.59
C GLU A 840 -6.49 24.61 -1.22
N ASN A 841 -5.78 25.40 -2.03
CA ASN A 841 -4.62 24.92 -2.79
C ASN A 841 -3.24 25.30 -2.19
N ARG A 842 -3.19 26.10 -1.12
CA ARG A 842 -1.94 26.59 -0.50
C ARG A 842 -0.94 25.50 -0.12
N LEU A 843 -1.41 24.35 0.37
CA LEU A 843 -0.52 23.25 0.75
C LEU A 843 0.14 22.63 -0.49
N SER A 844 -0.60 22.57 -1.60
CA SER A 844 -0.07 22.14 -2.89
C SER A 844 0.95 23.13 -3.44
N TYR A 845 0.73 24.44 -3.27
CA TYR A 845 1.72 25.47 -3.62
C TYR A 845 3.02 25.28 -2.83
N ILE A 846 2.94 25.19 -1.49
CA ILE A 846 4.08 25.00 -0.59
C ILE A 846 4.89 23.75 -0.98
N TYR A 847 4.21 22.64 -1.25
CA TYR A 847 4.87 21.42 -1.72
C TYR A 847 5.59 21.63 -3.05
N ARG A 848 4.93 22.24 -4.05
CA ARG A 848 5.49 22.40 -5.40
C ARG A 848 6.70 23.34 -5.43
N ILE A 849 6.66 24.46 -4.72
CA ILE A 849 7.82 25.37 -4.66
C ILE A 849 9.00 24.73 -3.92
N SER A 850 8.74 23.99 -2.84
CA SER A 850 9.79 23.26 -2.10
C SER A 850 10.42 22.17 -2.99
N HIS A 851 9.58 21.39 -3.67
CA HIS A 851 10.04 20.37 -4.62
C HIS A 851 10.81 20.98 -5.79
N TYR A 852 10.38 22.14 -6.29
CA TYR A 852 11.07 22.87 -7.34
C TYR A 852 12.51 23.21 -6.92
N ARG A 853 12.65 23.92 -5.79
CA ARG A 853 13.94 24.38 -5.26
C ARG A 853 14.89 23.24 -4.89
N LEU A 854 14.39 22.20 -4.23
CA LEU A 854 15.23 21.13 -3.68
C LEU A 854 15.48 19.97 -4.65
N THR A 855 14.70 19.86 -5.73
CA THR A 855 14.74 18.70 -6.63
C THR A 855 14.77 19.11 -8.10
N LYS A 856 13.78 19.87 -8.59
CA LYS A 856 13.65 20.13 -10.03
C LYS A 856 14.80 20.98 -10.58
N GLN A 857 15.26 22.00 -9.86
CA GLN A 857 16.32 22.91 -10.30
C GLN A 857 17.69 22.23 -10.49
N ILE A 858 18.01 21.22 -9.67
CA ILE A 858 19.30 20.53 -9.69
C ILE A 858 19.24 19.15 -10.36
N LYS A 859 18.13 18.85 -11.04
CA LYS A 859 17.80 17.49 -11.47
C LYS A 859 18.83 16.94 -12.45
N LEU A 860 19.12 17.66 -13.53
CA LEU A 860 20.02 17.18 -14.61
C LEU A 860 21.44 16.95 -14.09
N GLN A 861 21.94 17.89 -13.28
CA GLN A 861 23.24 17.83 -12.64
C GLN A 861 23.33 16.63 -11.69
N SER A 862 22.28 16.43 -10.89
CA SER A 862 22.19 15.30 -9.95
C SER A 862 22.13 13.96 -10.69
N GLU A 863 21.33 13.85 -11.75
CA GLU A 863 21.22 12.64 -12.57
C GLU A 863 22.56 12.29 -13.23
N ALA A 864 23.23 13.26 -13.85
CA ALA A 864 24.56 13.04 -14.44
C ALA A 864 25.58 12.59 -13.38
N PHE A 865 25.60 13.25 -12.21
CA PHE A 865 26.45 12.85 -11.09
C PHE A 865 26.15 11.42 -10.61
N PHE A 866 24.88 11.03 -10.51
CA PHE A 866 24.50 9.69 -10.06
C PHE A 866 24.76 8.60 -11.08
N GLU A 867 24.64 8.90 -12.37
CA GLU A 867 25.06 8.00 -13.45
C GLU A 867 26.51 7.58 -13.20
N GLY A 868 27.40 8.54 -13.06
CA GLY A 868 28.81 8.29 -12.78
C GLY A 868 29.08 7.58 -11.45
N LEU A 869 28.38 7.97 -10.37
CA LEU A 869 28.52 7.30 -9.06
C LEU A 869 28.10 5.82 -9.12
N SER A 870 27.01 5.53 -9.85
CA SER A 870 26.42 4.19 -9.94
C SER A 870 27.27 3.20 -10.73
N GLU A 871 28.17 3.69 -11.61
CA GLU A 871 29.17 2.85 -12.26
C GLU A 871 30.14 2.23 -11.25
N MET A 872 30.40 2.92 -10.13
CA MET A 872 31.38 2.51 -9.13
C MET A 872 30.75 1.77 -7.95
N ILE A 873 29.59 2.24 -7.46
CA ILE A 873 28.92 1.71 -6.26
C ILE A 873 27.47 1.38 -6.60
N ASP A 874 27.01 0.15 -6.33
CA ASP A 874 25.57 -0.17 -6.48
C ASP A 874 24.75 0.73 -5.54
N PRO A 875 23.81 1.55 -6.05
CA PRO A 875 22.98 2.44 -5.23
C PRO A 875 22.25 1.72 -4.09
N LYS A 876 21.98 0.42 -4.20
CA LYS A 876 21.36 -0.40 -3.14
C LYS A 876 22.21 -0.49 -1.88
N TRP A 877 23.55 -0.46 -2.01
CA TRP A 877 24.45 -0.52 -0.86
C TRP A 877 24.41 0.80 -0.09
N LEU A 878 24.31 1.94 -0.80
CA LEU A 878 24.21 3.26 -0.16
C LEU A 878 22.88 3.47 0.56
N ARG A 879 21.78 2.83 0.11
CA ARG A 879 20.45 2.91 0.74
C ARG A 879 20.42 2.42 2.18
N MET A 880 21.45 1.68 2.61
CA MET A 880 21.62 1.32 4.01
C MET A 880 21.81 2.55 4.91
N PHE A 881 22.26 3.69 4.38
CA PHE A 881 22.64 4.87 5.17
C PHE A 881 21.59 6.00 5.15
N ASN A 882 21.63 6.88 6.15
CA ASN A 882 20.96 8.19 6.12
C ASN A 882 21.92 9.29 5.61
N GLN A 883 21.47 10.55 5.53
CA GLN A 883 22.29 11.64 4.99
C GLN A 883 23.57 11.88 5.82
N GLN A 884 23.45 11.89 7.15
CA GLN A 884 24.59 12.12 8.06
C GLN A 884 25.59 10.96 8.00
N GLU A 885 25.10 9.72 7.97
CA GLU A 885 25.91 8.51 7.86
C GLU A 885 26.67 8.45 6.54
N LEU A 886 26.02 8.83 5.42
CA LEU A 886 26.67 8.93 4.12
C LEU A 886 27.77 10.01 4.13
N GLN A 887 27.54 11.15 4.79
CA GLN A 887 28.57 12.17 4.97
C GLN A 887 29.75 11.67 5.80
N ILE A 888 29.51 10.83 6.82
CA ILE A 888 30.56 10.19 7.62
C ILE A 888 31.34 9.16 6.78
N LEU A 889 30.64 8.39 5.94
CA LEU A 889 31.28 7.40 5.06
C LEU A 889 32.23 8.08 4.05
N LEU A 890 31.88 9.27 3.58
CA LEU A 890 32.71 10.09 2.66
C LEU A 890 33.84 10.83 3.37
N GLY A 891 33.53 11.54 4.46
CA GLY A 891 34.43 12.55 5.05
C GLY A 891 35.03 12.19 6.41
N GLY A 892 34.72 11.01 6.95
CA GLY A 892 35.14 10.58 8.28
C GLY A 892 34.26 11.10 9.41
N VAL A 893 34.49 10.61 10.62
CA VAL A 893 33.66 10.91 11.79
C VAL A 893 34.05 12.25 12.39
N ASN A 894 33.04 13.05 12.80
CA ASN A 894 33.26 14.24 13.62
C ASN A 894 33.37 13.86 15.12
N ALA A 895 34.36 13.03 15.47
CA ALA A 895 34.65 12.60 16.83
C ALA A 895 36.01 13.13 17.31
N PRO A 896 36.29 13.14 18.62
CA PRO A 896 37.65 13.34 19.13
C PRO A 896 38.62 12.32 18.53
N ILE A 897 39.83 12.76 18.16
CA ILE A 897 40.86 11.85 17.65
C ILE A 897 41.41 11.02 18.82
N ASP A 898 41.23 9.71 18.70
CA ASP A 898 41.86 8.71 19.57
C ASP A 898 43.34 8.55 19.17
N LEU A 899 44.22 9.02 20.04
CA LEU A 899 45.66 8.99 19.80
C LEU A 899 46.26 7.61 20.07
N ASP A 900 45.64 6.80 20.93
CA ASP A 900 46.12 5.45 21.23
C ASP A 900 45.83 4.54 20.02
N ASP A 901 44.63 4.67 19.44
CA ASP A 901 44.29 4.00 18.17
C ASP A 901 45.21 4.46 17.03
N LEU A 902 45.46 5.77 16.90
CA LEU A 902 46.36 6.30 15.87
C LEU A 902 47.79 5.77 16.03
N ARG A 903 48.33 5.76 17.25
CA ARG A 903 49.68 5.26 17.55
C ARG A 903 49.80 3.77 17.29
N SER A 904 48.82 2.96 17.71
CA SER A 904 48.84 1.50 17.51
C SER A 904 48.85 1.09 16.04
N HIS A 905 48.33 1.94 15.15
CA HIS A 905 48.31 1.74 13.70
C HIS A 905 49.31 2.63 12.93
N THR A 906 50.27 3.24 13.63
CA THR A 906 51.33 4.07 13.00
C THR A 906 52.52 3.21 12.58
N ASN A 907 52.95 3.37 11.33
CA ASN A 907 54.16 2.75 10.80
C ASN A 907 55.38 3.67 10.96
N TYR A 908 56.40 3.20 11.67
CA TYR A 908 57.67 3.93 11.77
C TYR A 908 58.65 3.46 10.69
N GLY A 909 59.48 4.37 10.18
CA GLY A 909 60.49 4.03 9.18
C GLY A 909 61.75 4.88 9.25
N GLY A 910 62.82 4.40 8.62
CA GLY A 910 64.16 4.97 8.77
C GLY A 910 64.81 4.48 10.06
N LEU A 911 65.25 5.40 10.91
CA LEU A 911 65.83 5.10 12.24
C LEU A 911 64.78 5.12 13.36
N TYR A 912 63.51 5.35 13.04
CA TYR A 912 62.44 5.46 14.02
C TYR A 912 61.76 4.12 14.28
N ASP A 913 61.53 3.85 15.55
CA ASP A 913 60.61 2.85 16.08
C ASP A 913 59.79 3.49 17.23
N ASP A 914 58.87 2.73 17.83
CA ASP A 914 57.98 3.25 18.89
C ASP A 914 58.71 3.61 20.20
N HIS A 915 59.97 3.20 20.36
CA HIS A 915 60.80 3.41 21.55
C HIS A 915 61.82 4.54 21.38
N GLU A 916 62.08 5.00 20.15
CA GLU A 916 63.02 6.08 19.87
C GLU A 916 62.64 7.37 20.62
N PRO A 917 63.60 8.07 21.29
CA PRO A 917 63.29 9.24 22.12
C PRO A 917 62.51 10.36 21.41
N THR A 918 62.77 10.58 20.11
CA THR A 918 62.06 11.58 19.31
C THR A 918 60.58 11.19 19.11
N ILE A 919 60.28 9.90 18.94
CA ILE A 919 58.93 9.38 18.76
C ILE A 919 58.16 9.41 20.08
N VAL A 920 58.80 9.05 21.19
CA VAL A 920 58.21 9.19 22.53
C VAL A 920 57.87 10.67 22.81
N ALA A 921 58.82 11.58 22.53
CA ALA A 921 58.61 13.02 22.64
C ALA A 921 57.47 13.53 21.74
N PHE A 922 57.37 13.02 20.50
CA PHE A 922 56.28 13.34 19.58
C PHE A 922 54.92 12.99 20.19
N TRP A 923 54.74 11.77 20.69
CA TRP A 923 53.46 11.36 21.29
C TRP A 923 53.14 12.10 22.58
N ASN A 924 54.15 12.43 23.41
CA ASN A 924 53.95 13.29 24.59
C ASN A 924 53.43 14.67 24.18
N VAL A 925 54.04 15.28 23.17
CA VAL A 925 53.62 16.58 22.63
C VAL A 925 52.23 16.51 22.03
N VAL A 926 51.92 15.52 21.20
CA VAL A 926 50.60 15.38 20.56
C VAL A 926 49.50 15.05 21.59
N ASN A 927 49.82 14.33 22.67
CA ASN A 927 48.89 14.13 23.79
C ASN A 927 48.49 15.45 24.47
N SER A 928 49.42 16.42 24.52
CA SER A 928 49.17 17.78 25.02
C SER A 928 48.49 18.73 24.01
N PHE A 929 48.09 18.24 22.83
CA PHE A 929 47.30 19.02 21.86
C PHE A 929 45.81 19.00 22.21
N ASP A 930 45.13 20.12 21.96
CA ASP A 930 43.66 20.16 21.91
C ASP A 930 43.12 19.45 20.66
N GLN A 931 41.80 19.31 20.54
CA GLN A 931 41.20 18.60 19.40
C GLN A 931 41.38 19.33 18.06
N GLU A 932 41.45 20.66 18.05
CA GLU A 932 41.67 21.41 16.82
C GLU A 932 43.08 21.19 16.29
N GLN A 933 44.09 21.22 17.17
CA GLN A 933 45.48 20.90 16.89
C GLN A 933 45.66 19.44 16.43
N ARG A 934 44.98 18.49 17.06
CA ARG A 934 45.00 17.07 16.62
C ARG A 934 44.40 16.91 15.21
N ARG A 935 43.28 17.60 14.92
CA ARG A 935 42.67 17.59 13.58
C ARG A 935 43.54 18.27 12.55
N ALA A 936 44.21 19.36 12.92
CA ALA A 936 45.18 20.03 12.07
C ALA A 936 46.38 19.12 11.76
N LEU A 937 46.91 18.41 12.75
CA LEU A 937 47.97 17.40 12.55
C LEU A 937 47.50 16.27 11.63
N LEU A 938 46.31 15.72 11.89
CA LEU A 938 45.77 14.65 11.05
C LEU A 938 45.59 15.14 9.61
N ARG A 939 44.97 16.30 9.41
CA ARG A 939 44.85 16.92 8.07
C ARG A 939 46.21 17.19 7.43
N PHE A 940 47.18 17.66 8.20
CA PHE A 940 48.53 17.92 7.71
C PHE A 940 49.20 16.66 7.16
N VAL A 941 48.91 15.49 7.74
CA VAL A 941 49.51 14.21 7.33
C VAL A 941 48.64 13.44 6.35
N THR A 942 47.31 13.56 6.38
CA THR A 942 46.40 12.69 5.61
C THR A 942 45.51 13.42 4.61
N SER A 943 45.60 14.76 4.56
CA SER A 943 44.67 15.67 3.87
C SER A 943 43.25 15.70 4.44
N VAL A 944 42.92 14.89 5.44
CA VAL A 944 41.58 14.81 6.04
C VAL A 944 41.68 14.97 7.56
N GLY A 945 41.00 15.96 8.11
CA GLY A 945 41.05 16.25 9.55
C GLY A 945 40.17 15.36 10.43
N ARG A 946 39.53 14.32 9.86
CA ARG A 946 38.54 13.47 10.53
C ARG A 946 38.98 11.99 10.47
N PRO A 947 38.89 11.23 11.58
CA PRO A 947 39.24 9.81 11.59
C PRO A 947 38.21 8.94 10.82
N PRO A 948 38.62 7.77 10.30
CA PRO A 948 37.68 6.77 9.77
C PRO A 948 36.77 6.22 10.87
N LEU A 949 35.56 5.77 10.51
CA LEU A 949 34.58 5.25 11.47
C LEU A 949 35.05 4.00 12.24
N LEU A 950 35.70 3.07 11.56
CA LEU A 950 36.15 1.80 12.17
C LEU A 950 37.58 1.87 12.73
N GLY A 951 38.10 3.08 12.96
CA GLY A 951 39.44 3.35 13.50
C GLY A 951 40.54 3.52 12.45
N PHE A 952 41.75 3.83 12.89
CA PHE A 952 42.90 4.14 12.03
C PHE A 952 43.48 2.94 11.28
N LYS A 953 43.09 1.71 11.65
CA LYS A 953 43.39 0.50 10.86
C LYS A 953 42.86 0.53 9.43
N GLU A 954 41.78 1.28 9.20
CA GLU A 954 41.15 1.44 7.88
C GLU A 954 41.81 2.55 7.04
N LEU A 955 42.80 3.26 7.59
CA LEU A 955 43.48 4.32 6.86
C LEU A 955 44.42 3.70 5.84
N ILE A 956 44.13 3.89 4.54
CA ILE A 956 44.94 3.34 3.45
C ILE A 956 45.67 4.48 2.73
N PRO A 957 47.02 4.46 2.68
CA PRO A 957 47.94 3.65 3.50
C PRO A 957 47.96 4.09 4.97
N ASN A 958 48.54 3.30 5.89
CA ASN A 958 48.56 3.68 7.31
C ASN A 958 49.32 4.99 7.58
N PHE A 959 48.99 5.65 8.69
CA PHE A 959 49.75 6.80 9.18
C PHE A 959 51.20 6.39 9.41
N SER A 960 52.15 7.16 8.90
CA SER A 960 53.56 6.79 8.93
C SER A 960 54.42 7.94 9.45
N ILE A 961 55.47 7.64 10.20
CA ILE A 961 56.48 8.63 10.63
C ILE A 961 57.87 8.16 10.19
N ARG A 962 58.61 9.03 9.49
CA ARG A 962 60.01 8.76 9.07
C ARG A 962 60.98 9.84 9.53
N ASP A 963 62.21 9.41 9.78
CA ASP A 963 63.36 10.28 10.05
C ASP A 963 63.60 11.25 8.87
N ALA A 964 63.72 12.56 9.19
CA ALA A 964 63.99 13.64 8.23
C ALA A 964 65.36 14.34 8.42
N GLY A 965 66.28 13.72 9.17
CA GLY A 965 67.62 14.20 9.49
C GLY A 965 67.76 14.71 10.93
N SER A 966 68.98 15.14 11.27
CA SER A 966 69.33 15.69 12.59
C SER A 966 69.26 17.21 12.69
N ASP A 967 68.88 17.90 11.62
CA ASP A 967 68.74 19.35 11.58
C ASP A 967 67.48 19.77 12.35
N GLN A 968 67.68 20.39 13.52
CA GLN A 968 66.61 20.80 14.42
C GLN A 968 65.96 22.13 14.02
N GLU A 969 66.49 22.83 13.02
CA GLU A 969 65.86 24.07 12.51
C GLU A 969 64.81 23.79 11.44
N ARG A 970 64.94 22.67 10.72
CA ARG A 970 64.00 22.21 9.70
C ARG A 970 62.62 21.99 10.32
N LEU A 971 61.56 22.38 9.62
CA LEU A 971 60.18 22.07 10.00
C LEU A 971 59.84 20.61 9.64
N PRO A 972 58.92 19.95 10.39
CA PRO A 972 58.33 18.70 9.92
C PRO A 972 57.63 18.94 8.58
N THR A 973 57.76 17.99 7.67
CA THR A 973 57.04 18.02 6.39
C THR A 973 56.17 16.78 6.25
N SER A 974 55.18 16.82 5.38
CA SER A 974 54.32 15.67 5.13
C SER A 974 54.33 15.27 3.66
N SER A 975 54.01 14.00 3.42
CA SER A 975 53.67 13.48 2.11
C SER A 975 52.31 12.82 2.26
N THR A 976 51.26 13.63 2.13
CA THR A 976 49.88 13.22 2.44
C THR A 976 49.36 12.12 1.54
N CYS A 977 49.93 12.04 0.34
CA CYS A 977 49.76 10.96 -0.62
C CYS A 977 49.97 9.57 -0.01
N VAL A 978 50.94 9.42 0.90
CA VAL A 978 51.24 8.17 1.60
C VAL A 978 51.03 8.25 3.11
N ASN A 979 50.25 9.23 3.58
CA ASN A 979 49.99 9.47 5.00
C ASN A 979 51.29 9.55 5.85
N LEU A 980 52.34 10.17 5.31
CA LEU A 980 53.68 10.18 5.91
C LEU A 980 54.02 11.54 6.53
N LEU A 981 54.41 11.53 7.80
CA LEU A 981 55.07 12.63 8.50
C LEU A 981 56.59 12.42 8.47
N LYS A 982 57.32 13.35 7.86
CA LYS A 982 58.78 13.42 7.89
C LYS A 982 59.18 14.30 9.08
N LEU A 983 59.69 13.68 10.14
CA LEU A 983 59.96 14.32 11.42
C LEU A 983 61.48 14.41 11.68
N PRO A 984 62.07 15.61 11.81
CA PRO A 984 63.47 15.75 12.23
C PRO A 984 63.72 15.26 13.66
N ARG A 985 64.96 14.85 13.96
CA ARG A 985 65.37 14.36 15.29
C ARG A 985 65.54 15.49 16.30
N TYR A 986 64.42 16.07 16.73
CA TYR A 986 64.40 17.10 17.79
C TYR A 986 64.79 16.51 19.14
N LYS A 987 65.69 17.19 19.85
CA LYS A 987 66.18 16.74 21.16
C LYS A 987 65.33 17.23 22.33
N SER A 988 64.45 18.20 22.10
CA SER A 988 63.60 18.82 23.13
C SER A 988 62.13 18.79 22.71
N GLU A 989 61.25 18.34 23.60
CA GLU A 989 59.78 18.38 23.42
C GLU A 989 59.27 19.81 23.13
N ARG A 990 59.90 20.83 23.73
CA ARG A 990 59.54 22.23 23.48
C ARG A 990 59.79 22.61 22.01
N THR A 991 60.98 22.33 21.51
CA THR A 991 61.34 22.61 20.10
C THR A 991 60.47 21.80 19.16
N LEU A 992 60.20 20.52 19.47
CA LEU A 992 59.29 19.67 18.69
C LEU A 992 57.89 20.30 18.64
N ARG A 993 57.33 20.69 19.78
CA ARG A 993 56.00 21.33 19.87
C ARG A 993 55.92 22.62 19.06
N GLU A 994 56.88 23.52 19.25
CA GLU A 994 56.92 24.81 18.54
C GLU A 994 56.99 24.60 17.01
N LYS A 995 57.92 23.74 16.53
CA LYS A 995 58.11 23.47 15.10
C LYS A 995 56.95 22.67 14.49
N LEU A 996 56.36 21.72 15.23
CA LEU A 996 55.21 20.94 14.77
C LEU A 996 53.95 21.80 14.64
N LEU A 997 53.63 22.63 15.65
CA LEU A 997 52.51 23.56 15.57
C LEU A 997 52.72 24.57 14.43
N GLN A 998 53.94 25.07 14.26
CA GLN A 998 54.28 25.95 13.15
C GLN A 998 54.02 25.27 11.81
N ALA A 999 54.44 24.01 11.63
CA ALA A 999 54.22 23.27 10.38
C ALA A 999 52.73 23.05 10.08
N ILE A 1000 51.96 22.52 11.03
CA ILE A 1000 50.55 22.16 10.79
C ILE A 1000 49.64 23.37 10.54
N PHE A 1001 49.99 24.56 11.04
CA PHE A 1001 49.22 25.81 10.82
C PHE A 1001 49.81 26.73 9.74
N SER A 1002 50.99 26.43 9.20
CA SER A 1002 51.66 27.31 8.22
C SER A 1002 50.87 27.49 6.91
N GLY A 1003 49.96 26.58 6.57
CA GLY A 1003 49.20 26.62 5.33
C GLY A 1003 50.06 26.51 4.05
N ALA A 1004 51.37 26.26 4.20
CA ALA A 1004 52.29 26.05 3.09
C ALA A 1004 51.88 24.76 2.38
N GLY A 1005 51.29 24.91 1.19
CA GLY A 1005 50.83 23.83 0.35
C GLY A 1005 51.96 22.91 -0.12
N PHE A 1006 51.52 21.84 -0.79
CA PHE A 1006 52.22 20.66 -1.29
C PHE A 1006 53.49 20.86 -2.17
N ASP A 1007 54.06 22.07 -2.23
CA ASP A 1007 55.09 22.48 -3.20
C ASP A 1007 56.54 22.29 -2.74
N LEU A 1008 56.79 21.73 -1.55
CA LEU A 1008 58.15 21.55 -1.00
C LEU A 1008 58.37 20.12 -0.51
N SER A 1009 58.34 19.17 -1.43
CA SER A 1009 58.99 17.86 -1.26
C SER A 1009 60.06 17.64 -2.30
#